data_AF-A0AAJ0ED92-F1
#
_entry.id   AF-A0AAJ0ED92-F1
#
_cell.length_a   1.000
_cell.length_b   1.000
_cell.length_c   1.000
_cell.angle_alpha   90.00
_cell.angle_beta   90.00
_cell.angle_gamma   90.00
#
_symmetry.space_group_name_H-M   'P 1'
#
loop_
_entity.id
_entity.type
_entity.pdbx_description
1 polymer ?
#
loop_
_entity_poly.entity_id
_entity_poly.type
_entity_poly.pdbx_seq_one_letter_code
_entity_poly.pdbx_strand_id
1 'polypeptide(L)'
;MIPLASALIISICFILKDSKKLTISFNEIPRLRVEVKPEEGDFTLSEVRRILTFLWYASPRLNDLHAEYCGPASLFAPGLEFARIFSTDSHVFLSDAEWRGEPTEAFFTRGLPTANKVNMLEPPSIRGSDIENEAVLQITTTKSLKEIMNGTKIHVRDWEGRPGIFSSAYDFSGLLDKDPKKRVIGFSQHAGTLDSYAIENWIKVCHGIVNFCLNETEDRVDRVLAQLKQPISSLGSPGSYTTTQFLEDINLHVQAAYYEPLGRNPFVPELDAHRLRKPTINLEDEEDLPPYTFGIELEFLVPFTNTKHTGKDIDDQRWVYNHLTSYRGQAHDESAKQLETMLCDEGYFSAAWDTVFDLRDDHEGKVSIPGIQSIADAADCHLHFLEDVIAEFQCWYIERDPSLSDWASGEKGYAGHTGMEMSSPVLRDSPEDFGKIVDVLRILRGGLRPMLDISCGLHVHVGSVRKFSLRSLKRIATLFMIADPILYTLVHPSRQWNPMTLPLHLDAVVAKADGLPDYTAAFDFEDADNKSQHNPLQVVMAKVLLDLEANVPMNDLPRKLRGQLAKLWATDSLSVLLSQLAPFRGCKGGTAFGTLGWDFSKPSNDPRIKGTIEFRMLEGTLDPVLITHWTKLLLRIVEIGDAATTKEYFQTLATLAEERESAEEKLAALLGALGLEKHLPFWSKILQKNQAIDDDLEDNEYGRSIMPEDWELPIYREKEGNRQVFERNWYERNVVRLPELDNDVWDKIRDIV
;
A
#
# COMPACT_ATOMS: atom_id res chain seq x y z
N MET A 1 -13.22 -24.74 -23.34
CA MET A 1 -14.34 -24.49 -22.41
C MET A 1 -15.26 -23.45 -23.03
N ILE A 2 -16.56 -23.69 -23.08
CA ILE A 2 -17.54 -22.72 -23.61
C ILE A 2 -17.73 -21.61 -22.55
N PRO A 3 -17.80 -20.31 -22.90
CA PRO A 3 -17.99 -19.19 -21.94
C PRO A 3 -19.14 -19.37 -20.94
N LEU A 4 -20.16 -20.15 -21.32
CA LEU A 4 -21.31 -20.48 -20.48
C LEU A 4 -20.94 -21.29 -19.22
N ALA A 5 -19.90 -22.13 -19.28
CA ALA A 5 -19.47 -22.98 -18.16
C ALA A 5 -18.72 -22.18 -17.08
N SER A 6 -17.84 -21.24 -17.47
CA SER A 6 -17.15 -20.35 -16.53
C SER A 6 -18.16 -19.48 -15.77
N ALA A 7 -19.15 -18.91 -16.46
CA ALA A 7 -20.20 -18.09 -15.84
C ALA A 7 -21.04 -18.88 -14.82
N LEU A 8 -21.31 -20.17 -15.09
CA LEU A 8 -22.03 -21.03 -14.17
C LEU A 8 -21.22 -21.34 -12.90
N ILE A 9 -19.91 -21.64 -13.04
CA ILE A 9 -19.02 -21.88 -11.90
C ILE A 9 -18.97 -20.65 -11.01
N ILE A 10 -18.75 -19.47 -11.59
CA ILE A 10 -18.75 -18.18 -10.86
C ILE A 10 -20.07 -18.01 -10.10
N SER A 11 -21.21 -18.25 -10.77
CA SER A 11 -22.54 -18.09 -10.16
C SER A 11 -22.76 -19.04 -8.98
N ILE A 12 -22.36 -20.31 -9.10
CA ILE A 12 -22.47 -21.30 -8.03
C ILE A 12 -21.57 -20.93 -6.85
N CYS A 13 -20.30 -20.60 -7.11
CA CYS A 13 -19.36 -20.16 -6.08
C CYS A 13 -19.87 -18.92 -5.34
N PHE A 14 -20.43 -17.95 -6.06
CA PHE A 14 -21.03 -16.75 -5.48
C PHE A 14 -22.22 -17.09 -4.57
N ILE A 15 -23.17 -17.90 -5.06
CA ILE A 15 -24.34 -18.32 -4.27
C ILE A 15 -23.92 -19.07 -2.99
N LEU A 16 -22.91 -19.93 -3.08
CA LEU A 16 -22.39 -20.68 -1.93
C LEU A 16 -21.72 -19.75 -0.91
N LYS A 17 -20.96 -18.75 -1.37
CA LYS A 17 -20.31 -17.74 -0.51
C LYS A 17 -21.32 -16.80 0.17
N ASP A 18 -22.39 -16.40 -0.51
CA ASP A 18 -23.39 -15.45 0.01
C ASP A 18 -24.50 -16.12 0.87
N SER A 19 -24.60 -17.45 0.85
CA SER A 19 -25.66 -18.18 1.56
C SER A 19 -25.53 -18.09 3.08
N LYS A 20 -26.38 -17.26 3.70
CA LYS A 20 -26.49 -17.12 5.17
C LYS A 20 -26.96 -18.40 5.90
N LYS A 21 -27.38 -19.44 5.17
CA LYS A 21 -27.88 -20.72 5.71
C LYS A 21 -26.88 -21.86 5.64
N LEU A 22 -25.73 -21.66 4.98
CA LEU A 22 -24.70 -22.67 4.81
C LEU A 22 -23.42 -22.23 5.52
N THR A 23 -22.80 -23.16 6.24
CA THR A 23 -21.44 -23.00 6.75
C THR A 23 -20.56 -23.97 5.99
N ILE A 24 -19.55 -23.47 5.30
CA ILE A 24 -18.59 -24.25 4.53
C ILE A 24 -17.22 -24.06 5.18
N SER A 25 -16.55 -25.15 5.53
CA SER A 25 -15.19 -25.14 6.07
C SER A 25 -14.22 -25.61 5.00
N PHE A 26 -13.11 -24.89 4.85
CA PHE A 26 -11.96 -25.32 4.06
C PHE A 26 -10.85 -25.74 5.00
N ASN A 27 -10.22 -26.86 4.70
CA ASN A 27 -8.98 -27.32 5.31
C ASN A 27 -8.18 -28.11 4.27
N GLU A 28 -7.12 -28.78 4.71
CA GLU A 28 -6.19 -29.49 3.84
C GLU A 28 -6.75 -30.83 3.30
N ILE A 29 -8.01 -31.18 3.59
CA ILE A 29 -8.64 -32.47 3.26
C ILE A 29 -9.49 -32.41 1.98
N PRO A 30 -10.45 -31.48 1.78
CA PRO A 30 -11.21 -31.37 0.54
C PRO A 30 -10.33 -31.29 -0.71
N ARG A 31 -10.77 -31.95 -1.78
CA ARG A 31 -10.11 -31.92 -3.09
C ARG A 31 -11.07 -31.43 -4.16
N LEU A 32 -10.55 -30.64 -5.08
CA LEU A 32 -11.21 -30.30 -6.33
C LEU A 32 -10.90 -31.40 -7.36
N ARG A 33 -11.91 -32.20 -7.69
CA ARG A 33 -11.81 -33.25 -8.71
C ARG A 33 -12.31 -32.74 -10.06
N VAL A 34 -11.47 -32.83 -11.09
CA VAL A 34 -11.79 -32.49 -12.48
C VAL A 34 -11.83 -33.77 -13.30
N GLU A 35 -12.94 -34.02 -13.99
CA GLU A 35 -13.10 -35.21 -14.84
C GLU A 35 -13.12 -34.82 -16.31
N VAL A 36 -12.28 -35.45 -17.12
CA VAL A 36 -12.09 -35.14 -18.54
C VAL A 36 -12.46 -36.34 -19.40
N LYS A 37 -13.16 -36.08 -20.51
CA LYS A 37 -13.46 -37.06 -21.57
C LYS A 37 -13.40 -36.41 -22.95
N PRO A 38 -13.19 -37.20 -24.03
CA PRO A 38 -13.31 -36.70 -25.39
C PRO A 38 -14.74 -36.22 -25.69
N GLU A 39 -14.86 -35.27 -26.60
CA GLU A 39 -16.16 -34.76 -27.08
C GLU A 39 -16.95 -35.84 -27.81
N GLU A 40 -16.26 -36.60 -28.66
CA GLU A 40 -16.81 -37.73 -29.40
C GLU A 40 -16.13 -39.05 -29.00
N GLY A 41 -16.92 -40.09 -28.74
CA GLY A 41 -16.43 -41.43 -28.42
C GLY A 41 -15.84 -41.58 -27.00
N ASP A 42 -15.04 -42.63 -26.85
CA ASP A 42 -14.33 -42.99 -25.61
C ASP A 42 -12.82 -42.99 -25.88
N PHE A 43 -12.02 -42.85 -24.83
CA PHE A 43 -10.56 -42.99 -24.95
C PHE A 43 -10.17 -44.36 -25.51
N THR A 44 -9.33 -44.35 -26.54
CA THR A 44 -8.67 -45.53 -27.08
C THR A 44 -7.51 -45.97 -26.17
N LEU A 45 -7.08 -47.23 -26.29
CA LEU A 45 -5.94 -47.74 -25.54
C LEU A 45 -4.65 -46.96 -25.83
N SER A 46 -4.42 -46.54 -27.08
CA SER A 46 -3.23 -45.79 -27.46
C SER A 46 -3.19 -44.42 -26.77
N GLU A 47 -4.34 -43.74 -26.74
CA GLU A 47 -4.48 -42.44 -26.09
C GLU A 47 -4.27 -42.54 -24.57
N VAL A 48 -4.85 -43.55 -23.92
CA VAL A 48 -4.65 -43.76 -22.47
C VAL A 48 -3.19 -44.06 -22.14
N ARG A 49 -2.49 -44.86 -22.95
CA ARG A 49 -1.05 -45.10 -22.77
C ARG A 49 -0.27 -43.79 -22.85
N ARG A 50 -0.54 -42.97 -23.87
CA ARG A 50 0.13 -41.67 -24.09
C ARG A 50 -0.12 -40.72 -22.92
N ILE A 51 -1.38 -40.58 -22.47
CA ILE A 51 -1.76 -39.74 -21.34
C ILE A 51 -1.07 -40.21 -20.05
N LEU A 52 -1.12 -41.50 -19.73
CA LEU A 52 -0.51 -42.02 -18.50
C LEU A 52 1.01 -41.82 -18.48
N THR A 53 1.70 -42.11 -19.59
CA THR A 53 3.14 -41.85 -19.71
C THR A 53 3.44 -40.37 -19.57
N PHE A 54 2.64 -39.49 -20.18
CA PHE A 54 2.83 -38.05 -20.07
C PHE A 54 2.63 -37.54 -18.63
N LEU A 55 1.56 -37.97 -17.97
CA LEU A 55 1.28 -37.60 -16.58
C LEU A 55 2.36 -38.07 -15.62
N TRP A 56 2.93 -39.26 -15.84
CA TRP A 56 4.05 -39.75 -15.03
C TRP A 56 5.22 -38.76 -15.01
N TYR A 57 5.62 -38.23 -16.17
CA TYR A 57 6.73 -37.28 -16.29
C TYR A 57 6.32 -35.83 -15.98
N ALA A 58 5.07 -35.44 -16.23
CA ALA A 58 4.57 -34.10 -15.93
C ALA A 58 4.26 -33.89 -14.45
N SER A 59 3.91 -34.96 -13.71
CA SER A 59 3.43 -34.86 -12.32
C SER A 59 4.33 -34.03 -11.40
N PRO A 60 5.68 -34.14 -11.45
CA PRO A 60 6.51 -33.31 -10.59
C PRO A 60 6.42 -31.82 -10.86
N ARG A 61 6.11 -31.39 -12.09
CA ARG A 61 5.82 -29.98 -12.42
C ARG A 61 4.40 -29.59 -12.03
N LEU A 62 3.44 -30.50 -12.17
CA LEU A 62 2.07 -30.26 -11.74
C LEU A 62 1.96 -30.12 -10.22
N ASN A 63 2.81 -30.79 -9.46
CA ASN A 63 2.87 -30.65 -8.01
C ASN A 63 3.18 -29.21 -7.58
N ASP A 64 4.03 -28.49 -8.34
CA ASP A 64 4.38 -27.08 -8.04
C ASP A 64 3.16 -26.15 -8.10
N LEU A 65 2.05 -26.56 -8.72
CA LEU A 65 0.83 -25.76 -8.87
C LEU A 65 -0.10 -25.83 -7.65
N HIS A 66 0.21 -26.65 -6.65
CA HIS A 66 -0.68 -26.93 -5.52
C HIS A 66 0.10 -27.02 -4.21
N ALA A 67 -0.53 -26.66 -3.09
CA ALA A 67 0.05 -26.84 -1.77
C ALA A 67 0.59 -28.27 -1.55
N GLU A 68 1.67 -28.41 -0.78
CA GLU A 68 2.41 -29.67 -0.63
C GLU A 68 1.54 -30.85 -0.20
N TYR A 69 0.50 -30.61 0.61
CA TYR A 69 -0.46 -31.64 1.04
C TYR A 69 -1.33 -32.22 -0.10
N CYS A 70 -1.27 -31.64 -1.30
CA CYS A 70 -1.88 -32.13 -2.53
C CYS A 70 -0.87 -32.81 -3.48
N GLY A 71 0.42 -32.82 -3.12
CA GLY A 71 1.50 -33.42 -3.91
C GLY A 71 1.49 -34.95 -3.91
N PRO A 72 2.56 -35.60 -4.41
CA PRO A 72 2.58 -37.04 -4.66
C PRO A 72 2.49 -37.85 -3.37
N ALA A 73 2.95 -37.26 -2.26
CA ALA A 73 2.90 -37.77 -0.90
C ALA A 73 1.53 -37.57 -0.22
N SER A 74 0.53 -36.98 -0.89
CA SER A 74 -0.78 -36.71 -0.31
C SER A 74 -1.47 -38.00 0.13
N LEU A 75 -1.98 -38.04 1.35
CA LEU A 75 -2.84 -39.13 1.82
C LEU A 75 -4.20 -39.19 1.11
N PHE A 76 -4.68 -38.05 0.58
CA PHE A 76 -6.03 -37.94 0.00
C PHE A 76 -6.05 -38.04 -1.52
N ALA A 77 -4.91 -37.78 -2.16
CA ALA A 77 -4.73 -37.92 -3.61
C ALA A 77 -3.29 -38.37 -3.93
N PRO A 78 -2.87 -39.57 -3.47
CA PRO A 78 -1.50 -40.04 -3.67
C PRO A 78 -1.11 -40.10 -5.15
N GLY A 79 0.15 -39.78 -5.41
CA GLY A 79 0.74 -39.74 -6.75
C GLY A 79 0.82 -41.11 -7.41
N LEU A 80 1.20 -41.12 -8.69
CA LEU A 80 1.38 -42.37 -9.46
C LEU A 80 2.50 -43.25 -8.90
N GLU A 81 3.39 -42.70 -8.08
CA GLU A 81 4.47 -43.41 -7.40
C GLU A 81 3.94 -44.56 -6.51
N PHE A 82 2.70 -44.43 -6.03
CA PHE A 82 2.03 -45.44 -5.21
C PHE A 82 1.16 -46.40 -6.03
N ALA A 83 1.01 -46.17 -7.34
CA ALA A 83 0.22 -47.04 -8.20
C ALA A 83 0.94 -48.37 -8.43
N ARG A 84 0.16 -49.45 -8.53
CA ARG A 84 0.69 -50.82 -8.67
C ARG A 84 1.69 -51.00 -9.81
N ILE A 85 1.49 -50.31 -10.94
CA ILE A 85 2.38 -50.41 -12.11
C ILE A 85 3.75 -49.75 -11.89
N PHE A 86 3.86 -48.86 -10.91
CA PHE A 86 5.07 -48.15 -10.54
C PHE A 86 5.65 -48.65 -9.20
N SER A 87 5.01 -49.61 -8.54
CA SER A 87 5.43 -50.13 -7.23
C SER A 87 6.42 -51.30 -7.35
N THR A 88 7.42 -51.33 -6.47
CA THR A 88 8.48 -52.36 -6.43
C THR A 88 7.99 -53.70 -5.88
N ASP A 89 6.84 -53.72 -5.19
CA ASP A 89 6.24 -54.92 -4.61
C ASP A 89 4.76 -54.99 -4.98
N SER A 90 4.42 -56.00 -5.78
CA SER A 90 3.06 -56.26 -6.25
C SER A 90 2.04 -56.57 -5.12
N HIS A 91 2.52 -56.65 -3.87
CA HIS A 91 1.75 -56.91 -2.65
C HIS A 91 1.92 -55.84 -1.55
N VAL A 92 2.58 -54.70 -1.79
CA VAL A 92 2.65 -53.62 -0.80
C VAL A 92 1.31 -52.89 -0.70
N PHE A 93 0.80 -52.80 0.52
CA PHE A 93 -0.38 -52.03 0.89
C PHE A 93 0.08 -50.87 1.75
N LEU A 94 -0.45 -49.67 1.52
CA LEU A 94 -0.35 -48.60 2.51
C LEU A 94 -1.08 -49.05 3.79
N SER A 95 -0.48 -48.82 4.96
CA SER A 95 -1.00 -49.29 6.24
C SER A 95 -1.94 -48.28 6.88
N ASP A 96 -3.01 -48.73 7.54
CA ASP A 96 -3.99 -47.86 8.21
C ASP A 96 -3.39 -47.00 9.35
N ALA A 97 -2.20 -47.35 9.86
CA ALA A 97 -1.49 -46.55 10.87
C ALA A 97 -0.93 -45.23 10.30
N GLU A 98 -0.67 -45.17 8.98
CA GLU A 98 -0.29 -43.95 8.26
C GLU A 98 -1.51 -43.05 7.96
N TRP A 99 -2.72 -43.59 8.15
CA TRP A 99 -3.98 -43.02 7.62
C TRP A 99 -4.76 -42.11 8.58
N ARG A 100 -4.62 -42.23 9.91
CA ARG A 100 -5.35 -41.36 10.86
C ARG A 100 -4.46 -40.78 11.95
N GLY A 101 -4.06 -39.52 11.79
CA GLY A 101 -4.06 -38.63 12.95
C GLY A 101 -5.47 -38.59 13.53
N GLU A 102 -5.61 -38.36 14.85
CA GLU A 102 -6.94 -38.24 15.46
C GLU A 102 -7.83 -37.29 14.65
N PRO A 103 -9.15 -37.55 14.54
CA PRO A 103 -10.04 -36.65 13.84
C PRO A 103 -9.93 -35.28 14.51
N THR A 104 -9.30 -34.32 13.82
CA THR A 104 -9.41 -32.93 14.22
C THR A 104 -10.87 -32.58 14.06
N GLU A 105 -11.53 -32.24 15.17
CA GLU A 105 -12.90 -31.74 15.16
C GLU A 105 -12.99 -30.69 14.06
N ALA A 106 -13.87 -30.91 13.08
CA ALA A 106 -14.11 -29.92 12.04
C ALA A 106 -14.67 -28.68 12.74
N PHE A 107 -13.82 -27.67 12.95
CA PHE A 107 -14.24 -26.41 13.53
C PHE A 107 -15.05 -25.66 12.48
N PHE A 108 -16.38 -25.75 12.60
CA PHE A 108 -17.31 -24.91 11.87
C PHE A 108 -17.38 -23.55 12.55
N THR A 109 -16.39 -22.72 12.29
CA THR A 109 -16.40 -21.33 12.74
C THR A 109 -16.46 -20.44 11.53
N ARG A 110 -17.16 -19.31 11.64
CA ARG A 110 -17.05 -18.18 10.73
C ARG A 110 -15.67 -17.50 10.86
N GLY A 111 -14.61 -18.29 11.06
CA GLY A 111 -13.28 -17.88 11.48
C GLY A 111 -12.19 -18.48 10.60
N LEU A 112 -10.95 -18.10 10.89
CA LEU A 112 -9.77 -18.45 10.11
C LEU A 112 -9.60 -19.99 9.98
N PRO A 113 -9.06 -20.48 8.85
CA PRO A 113 -8.67 -21.87 8.71
C PRO A 113 -7.74 -22.29 9.85
N THR A 114 -8.01 -23.43 10.47
CA THR A 114 -7.12 -23.98 11.50
C THR A 114 -6.08 -24.85 10.81
N ALA A 115 -4.80 -24.48 10.93
CA ALA A 115 -3.70 -25.27 10.37
C ALA A 115 -3.66 -26.64 11.05
N ASN A 116 -3.94 -27.69 10.28
CA ASN A 116 -3.76 -29.07 10.75
C ASN A 116 -2.45 -29.63 10.20
N LYS A 117 -1.70 -30.35 11.05
CA LYS A 117 -0.58 -31.16 10.59
C LYS A 117 -1.12 -32.35 9.78
N VAL A 118 -1.05 -32.27 8.46
CA VAL A 118 -1.36 -33.39 7.58
C VAL A 118 -0.17 -34.33 7.55
N ASN A 119 -0.41 -35.60 7.85
CA ASN A 119 0.60 -36.63 7.63
C ASN A 119 0.83 -36.82 6.12
N MET A 120 2.09 -36.92 5.71
CA MET A 120 2.48 -37.12 4.32
C MET A 120 3.12 -38.50 4.17
N LEU A 121 2.83 -39.18 3.07
CA LEU A 121 3.47 -40.45 2.71
C LEU A 121 4.89 -40.20 2.22
N GLU A 122 5.80 -41.15 2.45
CA GLU A 122 7.11 -41.11 1.78
C GLU A 122 6.98 -41.75 0.37
N PRO A 123 7.13 -40.98 -0.71
CA PRO A 123 7.00 -41.53 -2.06
C PRO A 123 8.19 -42.45 -2.38
N PRO A 124 7.95 -43.62 -3.01
CA PRO A 124 9.02 -44.50 -3.48
C PRO A 124 9.99 -43.75 -4.42
N SER A 125 11.30 -43.90 -4.18
CA SER A 125 12.34 -43.31 -5.04
C SER A 125 12.58 -44.15 -6.29
N ILE A 126 11.61 -44.13 -7.21
CA ILE A 126 11.62 -44.94 -8.45
C ILE A 126 11.95 -44.14 -9.70
N ARG A 127 11.92 -42.80 -9.65
CA ARG A 127 12.22 -41.93 -10.79
C ARG A 127 13.71 -42.04 -11.14
N GLY A 128 14.01 -42.24 -12.42
CA GLY A 128 15.36 -42.50 -12.93
C GLY A 128 15.88 -43.91 -12.66
N SER A 129 15.06 -44.82 -12.13
CA SER A 129 15.46 -46.21 -11.84
C SER A 129 15.08 -47.18 -12.97
N ASP A 130 15.63 -48.40 -12.92
CA ASP A 130 15.21 -49.49 -13.82
C ASP A 130 13.72 -49.83 -13.70
N ILE A 131 13.13 -49.58 -12.52
CA ILE A 131 11.72 -49.83 -12.24
C ILE A 131 10.82 -48.84 -12.99
N GLU A 132 11.25 -47.58 -13.12
CA GLU A 132 10.55 -46.61 -13.98
C GLU A 132 10.59 -47.06 -15.45
N ASN A 133 11.75 -47.52 -15.93
CA ASN A 133 11.89 -48.01 -17.30
C ASN A 133 10.99 -49.23 -17.57
N GLU A 134 10.93 -50.17 -16.63
CA GLU A 134 10.06 -51.34 -16.72
C GLU A 134 8.57 -50.95 -16.69
N ALA A 135 8.18 -50.03 -15.79
CA ALA A 135 6.80 -49.54 -15.70
C ALA A 135 6.35 -48.84 -16.99
N VAL A 136 7.19 -47.98 -17.57
CA VAL A 136 6.91 -47.29 -18.84
C VAL A 136 6.82 -48.30 -20.00
N LEU A 137 7.68 -49.32 -20.01
CA LEU A 137 7.60 -50.41 -20.99
C LEU A 137 6.29 -51.21 -20.83
N GLN A 138 5.88 -51.49 -19.60
CA GLN A 138 4.61 -52.17 -19.31
C GLN A 138 3.41 -51.34 -19.80
N ILE A 139 3.39 -50.03 -19.53
CA ILE A 139 2.33 -49.13 -20.02
C ILE A 139 2.26 -49.19 -21.54
N THR A 140 3.39 -49.00 -22.22
CA THR A 140 3.44 -48.89 -23.68
C THR A 140 3.09 -50.20 -24.41
N THR A 141 3.34 -51.36 -23.78
CA THR A 141 3.11 -52.69 -24.36
C THR A 141 1.80 -53.36 -23.91
N THR A 142 1.14 -52.87 -22.86
CA THR A 142 -0.10 -53.45 -22.29
C THR A 142 -1.21 -53.60 -23.32
N LYS A 143 -1.87 -54.75 -23.42
CA LYS A 143 -2.83 -55.04 -24.51
C LYS A 143 -4.29 -54.67 -24.20
N SER A 144 -4.59 -54.17 -23.00
CA SER A 144 -5.96 -53.89 -22.58
C SER A 144 -6.06 -52.68 -21.65
N LEU A 145 -7.11 -51.87 -21.80
CA LEU A 145 -7.45 -50.80 -20.86
C LEU A 145 -7.62 -51.33 -19.43
N LYS A 146 -8.12 -52.56 -19.29
CA LYS A 146 -8.31 -53.20 -17.98
C LYS A 146 -6.99 -53.41 -17.23
N GLU A 147 -5.89 -53.65 -17.93
CA GLU A 147 -4.56 -53.77 -17.32
C GLU A 147 -4.07 -52.42 -16.80
N ILE A 148 -4.23 -51.35 -17.58
CA ILE A 148 -3.92 -49.99 -17.14
C ILE A 148 -4.74 -49.63 -15.91
N MET A 149 -6.06 -49.80 -15.97
CA MET A 149 -6.96 -49.51 -14.85
C MET A 149 -6.62 -50.29 -13.58
N ASN A 150 -6.11 -51.51 -13.70
CA ASN A 150 -5.67 -52.29 -12.54
C ASN A 150 -4.27 -51.90 -12.08
N GLY A 151 -3.40 -51.46 -12.99
CA GLY A 151 -2.05 -50.99 -12.71
C GLY A 151 -2.03 -49.61 -12.06
N THR A 152 -2.98 -48.73 -12.36
CA THR A 152 -3.05 -47.38 -11.78
C THR A 152 -3.76 -47.34 -10.41
N LYS A 153 -4.26 -48.47 -9.92
CA LYS A 153 -4.91 -48.55 -8.60
C LYS A 153 -3.87 -48.50 -7.48
N ILE A 154 -4.27 -47.85 -6.40
CA ILE A 154 -3.52 -47.80 -5.15
C ILE A 154 -4.22 -48.71 -4.15
N HIS A 155 -3.52 -49.73 -3.68
CA HIS A 155 -4.03 -50.73 -2.77
C HIS A 155 -3.68 -50.37 -1.32
N VAL A 156 -4.67 -50.43 -0.44
CA VAL A 156 -4.54 -50.08 0.98
C VAL A 156 -5.08 -51.20 1.86
N ARG A 157 -4.61 -51.32 3.10
CA ARG A 157 -5.21 -52.21 4.11
C ARG A 157 -5.75 -51.38 5.26
N ASP A 158 -7.00 -51.65 5.63
CA ASP A 158 -7.57 -51.07 6.85
C ASP A 158 -6.96 -51.71 8.12
N TRP A 159 -7.31 -51.18 9.30
CA TRP A 159 -6.81 -51.62 10.60
C TRP A 159 -7.15 -53.07 10.96
N GLU A 160 -8.12 -53.69 10.25
CA GLU A 160 -8.45 -55.11 10.35
C GLU A 160 -7.67 -55.95 9.32
N GLY A 161 -6.80 -55.33 8.53
CA GLY A 161 -6.02 -55.95 7.45
C GLY A 161 -6.82 -56.21 6.18
N ARG A 162 -8.04 -55.68 6.05
CA ARG A 162 -8.92 -55.88 4.89
C ARG A 162 -8.45 -55.01 3.71
N PRO A 163 -8.38 -55.57 2.49
CA PRO A 163 -7.90 -54.84 1.33
C PRO A 163 -8.94 -53.83 0.79
N GLY A 164 -8.47 -52.63 0.44
CA GLY A 164 -9.24 -51.56 -0.21
C GLY A 164 -8.51 -50.97 -1.43
N ILE A 165 -9.20 -50.09 -2.16
CA ILE A 165 -8.66 -49.30 -3.27
C ILE A 165 -8.92 -47.82 -2.96
N PHE A 166 -7.91 -46.98 -3.14
CA PHE A 166 -8.00 -45.54 -2.87
C PHE A 166 -8.04 -44.70 -4.15
N SER A 167 -8.55 -43.46 -4.04
CA SER A 167 -8.54 -42.50 -5.15
C SER A 167 -7.15 -41.89 -5.29
N SER A 168 -6.53 -42.06 -6.45
CA SER A 168 -5.24 -41.46 -6.79
C SER A 168 -5.38 -40.00 -7.24
N ALA A 169 -4.24 -39.31 -7.28
CA ALA A 169 -4.07 -38.03 -7.98
C ALA A 169 -4.67 -38.04 -9.40
N TYR A 170 -4.49 -39.16 -10.11
CA TYR A 170 -5.02 -39.39 -11.46
C TYR A 170 -5.84 -40.68 -11.49
N ASP A 171 -7.15 -40.56 -11.73
CA ASP A 171 -8.09 -41.68 -11.66
C ASP A 171 -8.47 -42.19 -13.05
N PHE A 172 -8.06 -43.42 -13.36
CA PHE A 172 -8.36 -44.11 -14.63
C PHE A 172 -9.48 -45.16 -14.46
N SER A 173 -10.05 -45.31 -13.26
CA SER A 173 -11.00 -46.40 -12.97
C SER A 173 -12.34 -46.29 -13.73
N GLY A 174 -12.67 -45.10 -14.24
CA GLY A 174 -13.88 -44.84 -15.01
C GLY A 174 -13.85 -45.36 -16.46
N LEU A 175 -12.67 -45.66 -17.03
CA LEU A 175 -12.51 -45.90 -18.48
C LEU A 175 -13.36 -47.04 -19.06
N LEU A 176 -13.79 -48.01 -18.26
CA LEU A 176 -14.66 -49.12 -18.66
C LEU A 176 -16.00 -49.13 -17.92
N ASP A 177 -16.47 -47.97 -17.44
CA ASP A 177 -17.78 -47.86 -16.79
C ASP A 177 -18.91 -48.31 -17.75
N LYS A 178 -19.96 -48.91 -17.16
CA LYS A 178 -21.14 -49.34 -17.90
C LYS A 178 -21.88 -48.15 -18.50
N ASP A 179 -21.86 -47.01 -17.83
CA ASP A 179 -22.37 -45.73 -18.32
C ASP A 179 -21.28 -45.01 -19.12
N PRO A 180 -21.43 -44.84 -20.45
CA PRO A 180 -20.46 -44.10 -21.27
C PRO A 180 -20.21 -42.66 -20.80
N LYS A 181 -21.15 -42.05 -20.06
CA LYS A 181 -20.96 -40.71 -19.50
C LYS A 181 -19.93 -40.67 -18.37
N LYS A 182 -19.65 -41.82 -17.74
CA LYS A 182 -18.68 -41.97 -16.65
C LYS A 182 -17.32 -42.48 -17.10
N ARG A 183 -17.12 -42.65 -18.41
CA ARG A 183 -15.83 -43.03 -19.01
C ARG A 183 -14.92 -41.82 -19.11
N VAL A 184 -14.36 -41.44 -17.97
CA VAL A 184 -13.56 -40.22 -17.77
C VAL A 184 -12.18 -40.56 -17.19
N ILE A 185 -11.24 -39.62 -17.33
CA ILE A 185 -9.99 -39.57 -16.55
C ILE A 185 -10.15 -38.44 -15.53
N GLY A 186 -9.95 -38.76 -14.25
CA GLY A 186 -10.07 -37.82 -13.13
C GLY A 186 -8.73 -37.23 -12.69
N PHE A 187 -8.72 -35.96 -12.33
CA PHE A 187 -7.60 -35.23 -11.73
C PHE A 187 -8.03 -34.73 -10.35
N SER A 188 -7.31 -35.13 -9.29
CA SER A 188 -7.69 -34.84 -7.90
C SER A 188 -6.59 -34.14 -7.10
N GLN A 189 -5.61 -33.55 -7.77
CA GLN A 189 -4.41 -32.95 -7.16
C GLN A 189 -4.60 -31.50 -6.71
N HIS A 190 -5.78 -30.92 -6.84
CA HIS A 190 -6.02 -29.55 -6.43
C HIS A 190 -6.80 -29.52 -5.11
N ALA A 191 -6.43 -28.62 -4.20
CA ALA A 191 -7.17 -28.39 -2.97
C ALA A 191 -8.61 -27.93 -3.27
N GLY A 192 -9.56 -28.29 -2.40
CA GLY A 192 -10.92 -27.78 -2.49
C GLY A 192 -10.95 -26.26 -2.26
N THR A 193 -11.67 -25.53 -3.10
CA THR A 193 -11.77 -24.06 -3.07
C THR A 193 -13.12 -23.62 -3.63
N LEU A 194 -13.56 -22.40 -3.31
CA LEU A 194 -14.67 -21.71 -3.97
C LEU A 194 -14.17 -20.50 -4.78
N ASP A 195 -12.87 -20.33 -4.95
CA ASP A 195 -12.30 -19.34 -5.85
C ASP A 195 -12.51 -19.79 -7.30
N SER A 196 -13.38 -19.08 -8.01
CA SER A 196 -13.75 -19.42 -9.37
C SER A 196 -12.57 -19.35 -10.34
N TYR A 197 -11.61 -18.45 -10.10
CA TYR A 197 -10.43 -18.31 -10.95
C TYR A 197 -9.46 -19.48 -10.78
N ALA A 198 -9.21 -19.93 -9.55
CA ALA A 198 -8.41 -21.13 -9.28
C ALA A 198 -9.06 -22.38 -9.89
N ILE A 199 -10.37 -22.54 -9.72
CA ILE A 199 -11.15 -23.64 -10.32
C ILE A 199 -11.00 -23.62 -11.84
N GLU A 200 -11.22 -22.48 -12.49
CA GLU A 200 -11.17 -22.35 -13.94
C GLU A 200 -9.77 -22.65 -14.50
N ASN A 201 -8.72 -22.10 -13.86
CA ASN A 201 -7.35 -22.34 -14.29
C ASN A 201 -6.95 -23.82 -14.14
N TRP A 202 -7.33 -24.48 -13.04
CA TRP A 202 -7.06 -25.91 -12.89
C TRP A 202 -7.79 -26.76 -13.93
N ILE A 203 -9.06 -26.46 -14.22
CA ILE A 203 -9.80 -27.14 -15.29
C ILE A 203 -9.09 -26.97 -16.64
N LYS A 204 -8.61 -25.76 -16.94
CA LYS A 204 -7.88 -25.48 -18.19
C LYS A 204 -6.56 -26.23 -18.27
N VAL A 205 -5.84 -26.38 -17.16
CA VAL A 205 -4.63 -27.22 -17.10
C VAL A 205 -4.96 -28.68 -17.38
N CYS A 206 -5.93 -29.27 -16.67
CA CYS A 206 -6.34 -30.66 -16.86
C CYS A 206 -6.77 -30.94 -18.31
N HIS A 207 -7.62 -30.07 -18.84
CA HIS A 207 -8.08 -30.15 -20.22
C HIS A 207 -6.94 -29.97 -21.23
N GLY A 208 -6.06 -29.00 -20.98
CA GLY A 208 -4.91 -28.71 -21.85
C GLY A 208 -3.95 -29.89 -21.96
N ILE A 209 -3.65 -30.57 -20.85
CA ILE A 209 -2.80 -31.77 -20.83
C ILE A 209 -3.41 -32.89 -21.68
N VAL A 210 -4.70 -33.21 -21.44
CA VAL A 210 -5.39 -34.26 -22.20
C VAL A 210 -5.45 -33.88 -23.68
N ASN A 211 -5.84 -32.65 -24.00
CA ASN A 211 -5.90 -32.16 -25.37
C ASN A 211 -4.54 -32.24 -26.09
N PHE A 212 -3.46 -31.85 -25.42
CA PHE A 212 -2.09 -31.95 -25.95
C PHE A 212 -1.70 -33.41 -26.22
N CYS A 213 -2.05 -34.34 -25.32
CA CYS A 213 -1.79 -35.76 -25.53
C CYS A 213 -2.61 -36.37 -26.67
N LEU A 214 -3.83 -35.89 -26.92
CA LEU A 214 -4.70 -36.45 -27.96
C LEU A 214 -4.41 -35.86 -29.34
N ASN A 215 -4.26 -34.54 -29.42
CA ASN A 215 -4.39 -33.81 -30.68
C ASN A 215 -3.06 -33.29 -31.25
N GLU A 216 -1.96 -33.42 -30.49
CA GLU A 216 -0.66 -32.91 -30.92
C GLU A 216 0.19 -33.97 -31.63
N THR A 217 1.11 -33.53 -32.50
CA THR A 217 2.06 -34.40 -33.21
C THR A 217 2.96 -35.19 -32.26
N GLU A 218 3.31 -36.42 -32.60
CA GLU A 218 4.22 -37.27 -31.81
C GLU A 218 5.55 -36.56 -31.53
N ASP A 219 6.18 -35.97 -32.56
CA ASP A 219 7.44 -35.24 -32.43
C ASP A 219 7.39 -34.12 -31.38
N ARG A 220 6.26 -33.40 -31.27
CA ARG A 220 6.13 -32.31 -30.30
C ARG A 220 5.93 -32.84 -28.88
N VAL A 221 5.16 -33.90 -28.72
CA VAL A 221 4.98 -34.55 -27.41
C VAL A 221 6.31 -35.14 -26.93
N ASP A 222 7.08 -35.78 -27.81
CA ASP A 222 8.39 -36.34 -27.48
C ASP A 222 9.40 -35.27 -27.06
N ARG A 223 9.39 -34.10 -27.70
CA ARG A 223 10.22 -32.96 -27.28
C ARG A 223 9.88 -32.49 -25.86
N VAL A 224 8.60 -32.31 -25.53
CA VAL A 224 8.18 -31.89 -24.19
C VAL A 224 8.51 -32.97 -23.16
N LEU A 225 8.29 -34.25 -23.49
CA LEU A 225 8.68 -35.39 -22.65
C LEU A 225 10.19 -35.42 -22.38
N ALA A 226 11.02 -35.11 -23.38
CA ALA A 226 12.48 -35.06 -23.20
C ALA A 226 12.89 -33.97 -22.19
N GLN A 227 12.18 -32.83 -22.14
CA GLN A 227 12.40 -31.81 -21.12
C GLN A 227 11.91 -32.26 -19.74
N LEU A 228 10.72 -32.86 -19.66
CA LEU A 228 10.14 -33.35 -18.41
C LEU A 228 10.95 -34.48 -17.74
N LYS A 229 11.72 -35.25 -18.52
CA LYS A 229 12.64 -36.29 -18.02
C LYS A 229 13.89 -35.73 -17.34
N GLN A 230 14.19 -34.44 -17.49
CA GLN A 230 15.37 -33.85 -16.86
C GLN A 230 15.19 -33.73 -15.34
N PRO A 231 16.26 -33.90 -14.54
CA PRO A 231 16.18 -33.78 -13.09
C PRO A 231 15.65 -32.41 -12.64
N ILE A 232 14.88 -32.42 -11.56
CA ILE A 232 14.37 -31.20 -10.93
C ILE A 232 15.52 -30.61 -10.10
N SER A 233 16.01 -29.42 -10.46
CA SER A 233 16.97 -28.71 -9.62
C SER A 233 16.25 -28.16 -8.38
N SER A 234 16.61 -28.63 -7.19
CA SER A 234 16.03 -28.22 -5.91
C SER A 234 16.36 -26.78 -5.52
N LEU A 235 17.42 -26.20 -6.07
CA LEU A 235 17.69 -24.76 -6.03
C LEU A 235 17.61 -24.22 -7.45
N GLY A 236 16.87 -23.13 -7.67
CA GLY A 236 16.60 -22.46 -8.96
C GLY A 236 17.85 -22.05 -9.73
N SER A 237 18.60 -23.04 -10.18
CA SER A 237 19.80 -22.88 -10.98
C SER A 237 19.37 -22.36 -12.34
N PRO A 238 20.02 -21.30 -12.86
CA PRO A 238 19.71 -20.76 -14.17
C PRO A 238 19.78 -21.87 -15.23
N GLY A 239 18.65 -22.22 -15.84
CA GLY A 239 18.57 -23.19 -16.94
C GLY A 239 17.80 -24.49 -16.68
N SER A 240 17.14 -24.68 -15.53
CA SER A 240 16.24 -25.83 -15.34
C SER A 240 14.85 -25.61 -15.94
N TYR A 241 14.26 -26.66 -16.52
CA TYR A 241 12.94 -26.62 -17.15
C TYR A 241 11.85 -26.40 -16.10
N THR A 242 11.21 -25.22 -16.11
CA THR A 242 10.27 -24.77 -15.07
C THR A 242 8.82 -25.18 -15.34
N THR A 243 7.96 -25.05 -14.33
CA THR A 243 6.52 -25.31 -14.46
C THR A 243 5.85 -24.30 -15.40
N THR A 244 6.26 -23.03 -15.35
CA THR A 244 5.81 -21.99 -16.30
C THR A 244 6.16 -22.36 -17.74
N GLN A 245 7.42 -22.74 -18.00
CA GLN A 245 7.87 -23.19 -19.32
C GLN A 245 7.11 -24.42 -19.80
N PHE A 246 6.85 -25.38 -18.90
CA PHE A 246 6.02 -26.54 -19.21
C PHE A 246 4.62 -26.16 -19.67
N LEU A 247 3.94 -25.26 -18.96
CA LEU A 247 2.61 -24.80 -19.33
C LEU A 247 2.63 -24.06 -20.68
N GLU A 248 3.63 -23.23 -20.94
CA GLU A 248 3.81 -22.56 -22.23
C GLU A 248 4.03 -23.54 -23.38
N ASP A 249 4.86 -24.56 -23.18
CA ASP A 249 5.20 -25.57 -24.19
C ASP A 249 3.98 -26.42 -24.60
N ILE A 250 2.98 -26.55 -23.73
CA ILE A 250 1.68 -27.18 -24.02
C ILE A 250 0.58 -26.17 -24.41
N ASN A 251 0.95 -24.94 -24.80
CA ASN A 251 0.06 -23.85 -25.24
C ASN A 251 -0.87 -23.28 -24.16
N LEU A 252 -0.49 -23.33 -22.88
CA LEU A 252 -1.27 -22.81 -21.76
C LEU A 252 -0.69 -21.50 -21.20
N HIS A 253 -0.36 -20.54 -22.08
CA HIS A 253 0.25 -19.25 -21.70
C HIS A 253 -0.55 -18.46 -20.65
N VAL A 254 -1.89 -18.50 -20.72
CA VAL A 254 -2.75 -17.81 -19.76
C VAL A 254 -2.64 -18.44 -18.36
N GLN A 255 -2.57 -19.77 -18.29
CA GLN A 255 -2.41 -20.47 -17.02
C GLN A 255 -0.98 -20.29 -16.48
N ALA A 256 0.02 -20.24 -17.37
CA ALA A 256 1.40 -19.91 -17.00
C ALA A 256 1.48 -18.53 -16.32
N ALA A 257 0.90 -17.50 -16.94
CA ALA A 257 0.83 -16.15 -16.36
C ALA A 257 0.01 -16.08 -15.06
N TYR A 258 -0.99 -16.95 -14.90
CA TYR A 258 -1.76 -17.05 -13.66
C TYR A 258 -0.94 -17.66 -12.51
N TYR A 259 -0.22 -18.76 -12.75
CA TYR A 259 0.51 -19.49 -11.71
C TYR A 259 1.89 -18.90 -11.40
N GLU A 260 2.55 -18.22 -12.34
CA GLU A 260 3.87 -17.62 -12.16
C GLU A 260 3.98 -16.72 -10.91
N PRO A 261 3.08 -15.74 -10.67
CA PRO A 261 3.16 -14.89 -9.47
C PRO A 261 2.80 -15.62 -8.17
N LEU A 262 2.17 -16.81 -8.24
CA LEU A 262 1.80 -17.58 -7.04
C LEU A 262 2.99 -18.36 -6.45
N GLY A 263 4.08 -18.50 -7.21
CA GLY A 263 5.25 -19.28 -6.78
C GLY A 263 4.99 -20.79 -6.74
N ARG A 264 5.89 -21.52 -6.08
CA ARG A 264 5.79 -22.98 -5.93
C ARG A 264 4.90 -23.34 -4.75
N ASN A 265 4.09 -24.37 -4.93
CA ASN A 265 3.21 -24.98 -3.94
C ASN A 265 2.23 -23.99 -3.27
N PRO A 266 1.47 -23.18 -4.04
CA PRO A 266 0.57 -22.18 -3.46
C PRO A 266 -0.61 -22.80 -2.70
N PHE A 267 -1.01 -22.16 -1.60
CA PHE A 267 -2.30 -22.44 -0.96
C PHE A 267 -3.45 -21.89 -1.81
N VAL A 268 -4.63 -22.50 -1.70
CA VAL A 268 -5.85 -21.89 -2.24
C VAL A 268 -6.16 -20.61 -1.47
N PRO A 269 -6.83 -19.62 -2.09
CA PRO A 269 -7.04 -18.31 -1.48
C PRO A 269 -7.71 -18.37 -0.10
N GLU A 270 -8.59 -19.35 0.12
CA GLU A 270 -9.26 -19.57 1.40
C GLU A 270 -8.35 -20.11 2.51
N LEU A 271 -7.20 -20.70 2.18
CA LEU A 271 -6.24 -21.29 3.12
C LEU A 271 -4.89 -20.54 3.15
N ASP A 272 -4.70 -19.57 2.26
CA ASP A 272 -3.51 -18.74 2.22
C ASP A 272 -3.61 -17.64 3.28
N ALA A 273 -2.94 -17.85 4.42
CA ALA A 273 -2.88 -16.89 5.51
C ALA A 273 -2.30 -15.52 5.07
N HIS A 274 -1.55 -15.44 3.97
CA HIS A 274 -1.09 -14.18 3.40
C HIS A 274 -2.19 -13.42 2.62
N ARG A 275 -3.16 -14.12 2.04
CA ARG A 275 -4.35 -13.53 1.39
C ARG A 275 -5.50 -13.21 2.35
N LEU A 276 -5.43 -13.69 3.58
CA LEU A 276 -6.31 -13.29 4.69
C LEU A 276 -5.84 -12.02 5.41
N ARG A 277 -4.63 -11.52 5.09
CA ARG A 277 -4.10 -10.28 5.65
C ARG A 277 -4.82 -9.09 5.04
N LYS A 278 -5.20 -8.12 5.88
CA LYS A 278 -5.76 -6.86 5.38
C LYS A 278 -4.62 -6.04 4.77
N PRO A 279 -4.82 -5.37 3.63
CA PRO A 279 -3.84 -4.42 3.14
C PRO A 279 -3.60 -3.36 4.23
N THR A 280 -2.34 -2.99 4.43
CA THR A 280 -1.91 -1.95 5.39
C THR A 280 -2.58 -0.61 5.13
N ILE A 281 -2.83 -0.30 3.86
CA ILE A 281 -3.43 0.93 3.38
C ILE A 281 -4.50 0.64 2.32
N ASN A 282 -5.52 1.50 2.22
CA ASN A 282 -6.51 1.43 1.15
C ASN A 282 -6.09 2.35 0.00
N LEU A 283 -5.77 1.76 -1.16
CA LEU A 283 -5.52 2.51 -2.42
C LEU A 283 -6.51 2.12 -3.52
N GLU A 284 -7.61 1.45 -3.18
CA GLU A 284 -8.64 1.07 -4.13
C GLU A 284 -9.40 2.32 -4.63
N ASP A 285 -9.61 2.38 -5.95
CA ASP A 285 -10.38 3.44 -6.59
C ASP A 285 -11.88 3.09 -6.54
N GLU A 286 -12.48 3.31 -5.37
CA GLU A 286 -13.88 3.06 -5.09
C GLU A 286 -14.77 4.20 -5.63
N GLU A 287 -15.93 3.87 -6.21
CA GLU A 287 -16.84 4.86 -6.80
C GLU A 287 -17.43 5.82 -5.75
N ASP A 288 -17.63 5.34 -4.52
CA ASP A 288 -18.24 6.09 -3.42
C ASP A 288 -17.24 6.86 -2.54
N LEU A 289 -15.93 6.73 -2.78
CA LEU A 289 -14.89 7.44 -2.03
C LEU A 289 -14.13 8.42 -2.93
N PRO A 290 -13.83 9.65 -2.44
CA PRO A 290 -12.95 10.57 -3.17
C PRO A 290 -11.61 9.89 -3.50
N PRO A 291 -11.02 10.10 -4.69
CA PRO A 291 -9.76 9.45 -5.07
C PRO A 291 -8.53 10.00 -4.33
N TYR A 292 -8.72 10.99 -3.46
CA TYR A 292 -7.64 11.66 -2.74
C TYR A 292 -7.22 10.88 -1.50
N THR A 293 -5.92 10.75 -1.34
CA THR A 293 -5.31 10.18 -0.13
C THR A 293 -4.68 11.30 0.67
N PHE A 294 -4.46 11.07 1.96
CA PHE A 294 -3.61 11.94 2.75
C PHE A 294 -2.71 11.17 3.72
N GLY A 295 -1.63 11.81 4.15
CA GLY A 295 -0.83 11.38 5.29
C GLY A 295 -0.56 12.60 6.18
N ILE A 296 -0.29 12.38 7.46
CA ILE A 296 0.11 13.43 8.38
C ILE A 296 1.50 13.14 8.96
N GLU A 297 2.28 14.18 9.18
CA GLU A 297 3.51 14.12 9.96
C GLU A 297 3.33 14.99 11.20
N LEU A 298 3.54 14.38 12.36
CA LEU A 298 3.39 14.99 13.67
C LEU A 298 4.77 15.25 14.25
N GLU A 299 5.14 16.52 14.38
CA GLU A 299 6.35 16.93 15.08
C GLU A 299 6.02 17.31 16.53
N PHE A 300 6.73 16.74 17.50
CA PHE A 300 6.54 17.03 18.92
C PHE A 300 7.80 16.75 19.73
N LEU A 301 7.83 17.21 20.97
CA LEU A 301 8.94 17.02 21.89
C LEU A 301 8.55 16.05 23.01
N VAL A 302 9.50 15.25 23.47
CA VAL A 302 9.33 14.38 24.65
C VAL A 302 10.41 14.69 25.69
N PRO A 303 10.05 14.94 26.96
CA PRO A 303 11.01 15.26 28.00
C PRO A 303 11.80 14.01 28.43
N PHE A 304 12.98 14.24 29.00
CA PHE A 304 13.71 13.20 29.71
C PHE A 304 14.25 13.69 31.07
N THR A 305 14.49 12.74 31.96
CA THR A 305 14.92 12.97 33.35
C THR A 305 16.29 12.36 33.63
N ASN A 306 16.90 12.76 34.75
CA ASN A 306 18.13 12.15 35.27
C ASN A 306 18.19 12.26 36.80
N THR A 307 19.28 11.78 37.42
CA THR A 307 19.44 11.81 38.89
C THR A 307 19.35 13.20 39.53
N LYS A 308 19.60 14.28 38.78
CA LYS A 308 19.51 15.66 39.27
C LYS A 308 18.15 16.31 38.99
N HIS A 309 17.38 15.75 38.07
CA HIS A 309 16.12 16.31 37.57
C HIS A 309 15.09 15.20 37.54
N THR A 310 14.30 15.09 38.60
CA THR A 310 13.40 13.96 38.86
C THR A 310 12.00 14.11 38.25
N GLY A 311 11.83 15.01 37.27
CA GLY A 311 10.53 15.43 36.74
C GLY A 311 9.95 16.60 37.53
N LYS A 312 9.25 17.51 36.84
CA LYS A 312 8.54 18.66 37.47
C LYS A 312 7.21 18.23 38.09
N ASP A 313 6.71 17.05 37.74
CA ASP A 313 5.33 16.63 37.99
C ASP A 313 5.33 15.20 38.53
N ILE A 314 5.36 15.10 39.87
CA ILE A 314 5.37 13.81 40.58
C ILE A 314 4.02 13.09 40.45
N ASP A 315 2.97 13.83 40.07
CA ASP A 315 1.61 13.33 39.95
C ASP A 315 1.29 12.82 38.54
N ASP A 316 1.96 13.33 37.50
CA ASP A 316 1.86 12.80 36.14
C ASP A 316 2.50 11.40 36.07
N GLN A 317 1.68 10.36 35.89
CA GLN A 317 2.12 8.95 35.86
C GLN A 317 2.56 8.48 34.46
N ARG A 318 2.41 9.33 33.43
CA ARG A 318 2.76 8.97 32.05
C ARG A 318 4.26 8.75 31.91
N TRP A 319 4.65 7.88 30.98
CA TRP A 319 6.03 7.42 30.89
C TRP A 319 6.99 8.57 30.55
N VAL A 320 8.20 8.51 31.12
CA VAL A 320 9.30 9.44 30.82
C VAL A 320 10.63 8.69 30.93
N TYR A 321 11.51 8.89 29.95
CA TYR A 321 12.85 8.30 30.00
C TYR A 321 13.63 8.82 31.23
N ASN A 322 14.24 7.91 31.99
CA ASN A 322 15.02 8.22 33.19
C ASN A 322 16.30 7.38 33.24
N HIS A 323 17.46 8.02 33.14
CA HIS A 323 18.74 7.30 33.21
C HIS A 323 19.88 8.08 33.90
N LEU A 324 20.86 7.33 34.43
CA LEU A 324 22.02 7.82 35.20
C LEU A 324 23.01 8.65 34.36
N THR A 325 23.11 8.35 33.08
CA THR A 325 23.94 9.05 32.09
C THR A 325 23.02 9.58 30.99
N SER A 326 22.79 10.89 30.96
CA SER A 326 21.88 11.52 30.01
C SER A 326 22.51 11.64 28.61
N TYR A 327 22.39 10.59 27.80
CA TYR A 327 22.70 10.68 26.38
C TYR A 327 21.41 10.93 25.60
N ARG A 328 21.36 12.04 24.86
CA ARG A 328 20.12 12.49 24.20
C ARG A 328 19.63 11.52 23.12
N GLY A 329 20.55 10.90 22.38
CA GLY A 329 20.20 9.84 21.41
C GLY A 329 19.45 8.70 22.09
N GLN A 330 19.97 8.20 23.22
CA GLN A 330 19.30 7.12 23.96
C GLN A 330 17.93 7.54 24.50
N ALA A 331 17.76 8.81 24.91
CA ALA A 331 16.44 9.30 25.31
C ALA A 331 15.45 9.30 24.15
N HIS A 332 15.89 9.62 22.93
CA HIS A 332 15.09 9.52 21.72
C HIS A 332 14.72 8.06 21.43
N ASP A 333 15.71 7.19 21.31
CA ASP A 333 15.53 5.80 20.87
C ASP A 333 14.59 5.03 21.82
N GLU A 334 14.74 5.23 23.13
CA GLU A 334 13.87 4.61 24.13
C GLU A 334 12.46 5.21 24.13
N SER A 335 12.31 6.51 23.85
CA SER A 335 10.98 7.14 23.72
C SER A 335 10.25 6.68 22.45
N ALA A 336 10.98 6.57 21.34
CA ALA A 336 10.47 6.05 20.07
C ALA A 336 10.04 4.59 20.21
N LYS A 337 10.87 3.75 20.84
CA LYS A 337 10.54 2.35 21.11
C LYS A 337 9.34 2.19 22.05
N GLN A 338 9.22 3.05 23.07
CA GLN A 338 8.07 3.05 23.96
C GLN A 338 6.79 3.39 23.19
N LEU A 339 6.83 4.39 22.31
CA LEU A 339 5.68 4.77 21.48
C LEU A 339 5.31 3.66 20.48
N GLU A 340 6.31 3.08 19.79
CA GLU A 340 6.13 1.93 18.90
C GLU A 340 5.39 0.79 19.61
N THR A 341 5.85 0.43 20.82
CA THR A 341 5.26 -0.64 21.62
C THR A 341 3.80 -0.34 21.97
N MET A 342 3.51 0.87 22.45
CA MET A 342 2.15 1.27 22.84
C MET A 342 1.18 1.29 21.66
N LEU A 343 1.65 1.67 20.46
CA LEU A 343 0.83 1.65 19.25
C LEU A 343 0.55 0.21 18.81
N CYS A 344 1.57 -0.64 18.75
CA CYS A 344 1.43 -2.04 18.37
C CYS A 344 0.51 -2.81 19.35
N ASP A 345 0.63 -2.59 20.65
CA ASP A 345 -0.21 -3.22 21.68
C ASP A 345 -1.71 -2.88 21.52
N GLU A 346 -2.02 -1.70 20.96
CA GLU A 346 -3.38 -1.23 20.68
C GLU A 346 -3.84 -1.56 19.24
N GLY A 347 -3.07 -2.35 18.50
CA GLY A 347 -3.39 -2.82 17.14
C GLY A 347 -3.02 -1.84 16.02
N TYR A 348 -2.26 -0.79 16.33
CA TYR A 348 -1.73 0.16 15.35
C TYR A 348 -0.29 -0.19 15.02
N PHE A 349 -0.07 -0.96 13.94
CA PHE A 349 1.28 -1.34 13.55
C PHE A 349 2.17 -0.11 13.35
N SER A 350 3.27 -0.09 14.09
CA SER A 350 4.23 1.01 14.14
C SER A 350 5.64 0.45 14.04
N ALA A 351 6.55 1.29 13.55
CA ALA A 351 7.97 0.97 13.49
C ALA A 351 8.79 2.25 13.72
N ALA A 352 9.80 2.19 14.59
CA ALA A 352 10.77 3.27 14.74
C ALA A 352 11.92 3.15 13.74
N TRP A 353 12.61 4.27 13.47
CA TRP A 353 13.79 4.33 12.62
C TRP A 353 14.81 3.23 12.95
N ASP A 354 15.17 3.08 14.23
CA ASP A 354 16.13 2.08 14.68
C ASP A 354 15.66 0.64 14.47
N THR A 355 14.35 0.40 14.59
CA THR A 355 13.74 -0.93 14.41
C THR A 355 13.86 -1.40 12.95
N VAL A 356 13.80 -0.47 11.98
CA VAL A 356 13.84 -0.79 10.55
C VAL A 356 15.14 -0.41 9.86
N PHE A 357 16.10 0.20 10.57
CA PHE A 357 17.35 0.68 9.99
C PHE A 357 18.12 -0.44 9.28
N ASP A 358 18.24 -1.60 9.93
CA ASP A 358 18.95 -2.78 9.40
C ASP A 358 18.16 -3.52 8.30
N LEU A 359 16.94 -3.10 8.00
CA LEU A 359 16.09 -3.70 6.96
C LEU A 359 16.17 -2.97 5.61
N ARG A 360 17.02 -1.95 5.50
CA ARG A 360 17.14 -1.15 4.27
C ARG A 360 17.97 -1.86 3.21
N ASP A 361 17.55 -1.75 1.94
CA ASP A 361 18.35 -2.23 0.82
C ASP A 361 19.59 -1.34 0.61
N ASP A 362 20.76 -1.97 0.45
CA ASP A 362 22.05 -1.34 0.20
C ASP A 362 22.07 -0.39 -1.03
N HIS A 363 21.17 -0.57 -2.01
CA HIS A 363 21.14 0.19 -3.26
C HIS A 363 20.18 1.39 -3.22
N GLU A 364 19.00 1.24 -2.61
CA GLU A 364 17.94 2.25 -2.63
C GLU A 364 17.74 2.95 -1.28
N GLY A 365 18.29 2.43 -0.18
CA GLY A 365 18.16 3.00 1.17
C GLY A 365 16.75 2.93 1.77
N LYS A 366 15.83 2.20 1.14
CA LYS A 366 14.42 2.00 1.54
C LYS A 366 14.26 0.72 2.35
N VAL A 367 13.32 0.70 3.28
CA VAL A 367 12.99 -0.49 4.06
C VAL A 367 12.43 -1.60 3.16
N SER A 368 12.99 -2.81 3.30
CA SER A 368 12.58 -4.01 2.60
C SER A 368 11.16 -4.43 3.01
N ILE A 369 10.26 -4.62 2.03
CA ILE A 369 8.90 -5.13 2.26
C ILE A 369 8.92 -6.49 3.00
N PRO A 370 9.70 -7.50 2.59
CA PRO A 370 9.85 -8.74 3.37
C PRO A 370 10.35 -8.52 4.81
N GLY A 371 11.23 -7.54 5.02
CA GLY A 371 11.76 -7.19 6.32
C GLY A 371 10.68 -6.65 7.25
N ILE A 372 9.98 -5.59 6.83
CA ILE A 372 8.91 -4.99 7.66
C ILE A 372 7.73 -5.94 7.84
N GLN A 373 7.42 -6.78 6.84
CA GLN A 373 6.40 -7.81 6.96
C GLN A 373 6.73 -8.81 8.07
N SER A 374 8.01 -9.17 8.23
CA SER A 374 8.46 -10.05 9.30
C SER A 374 8.30 -9.42 10.69
N ILE A 375 8.50 -8.09 10.80
CA ILE A 375 8.23 -7.34 12.04
C ILE A 375 6.73 -7.33 12.35
N ALA A 376 5.89 -7.02 11.35
CA ALA A 376 4.43 -7.04 11.51
C ALA A 376 3.93 -8.41 11.96
N ASP A 377 4.43 -9.48 11.36
CA ASP A 377 4.09 -10.85 11.73
C ASP A 377 4.54 -11.19 13.17
N ALA A 378 5.71 -10.69 13.60
CA ALA A 378 6.20 -10.86 14.97
C ALA A 378 5.40 -10.06 16.01
N ALA A 379 4.81 -8.94 15.60
CA ALA A 379 3.90 -8.13 16.40
C ALA A 379 2.43 -8.63 16.35
N ASP A 380 2.19 -9.82 15.79
CA ASP A 380 0.85 -10.40 15.58
C ASP A 380 -0.10 -9.48 14.78
N CYS A 381 0.48 -8.59 13.95
CA CYS A 381 -0.25 -7.69 13.07
C CYS A 381 -0.46 -8.39 11.72
N HIS A 382 -1.65 -8.94 11.49
CA HIS A 382 -2.01 -9.64 10.24
C HIS A 382 -2.22 -8.69 9.04
N LEU A 383 -1.17 -7.97 8.64
CA LEU A 383 -1.18 -6.93 7.61
C LEU A 383 -0.43 -7.36 6.34
N HIS A 384 -0.83 -6.85 5.18
CA HIS A 384 -0.15 -7.03 3.90
C HIS A 384 0.34 -5.70 3.33
N PHE A 385 1.64 -5.59 3.10
CA PHE A 385 2.27 -4.41 2.50
C PHE A 385 2.22 -4.47 0.97
N LEU A 386 1.82 -3.36 0.34
CA LEU A 386 1.75 -3.17 -1.10
C LEU A 386 3.17 -2.92 -1.66
N GLU A 387 3.55 -3.66 -2.71
CA GLU A 387 4.89 -3.60 -3.31
C GLU A 387 5.23 -2.26 -3.97
N ASP A 388 4.22 -1.55 -4.49
CA ASP A 388 4.39 -0.28 -5.21
C ASP A 388 4.47 0.95 -4.28
N VAL A 389 4.47 0.75 -2.96
CA VAL A 389 4.46 1.80 -1.95
C VAL A 389 5.60 1.58 -0.96
N ILE A 390 6.28 2.65 -0.56
CA ILE A 390 7.32 2.58 0.47
C ILE A 390 6.74 1.98 1.76
N ALA A 391 7.47 1.08 2.40
CA ALA A 391 7.08 0.43 3.66
C ALA A 391 6.73 1.45 4.76
N GLU A 392 7.53 2.48 4.91
CA GLU A 392 7.40 3.54 5.91
C GLU A 392 6.07 4.32 5.76
N PHE A 393 5.52 4.42 4.55
CA PHE A 393 4.22 5.07 4.30
C PHE A 393 3.02 4.11 4.49
N GLN A 394 3.26 2.91 5.00
CA GLN A 394 2.25 1.88 5.23
C GLN A 394 2.10 1.52 6.71
N CYS A 395 2.78 2.23 7.60
CA CYS A 395 2.71 2.06 9.04
C CYS A 395 2.82 3.41 9.76
N TRP A 396 2.58 3.44 11.07
CA TRP A 396 2.94 4.59 11.89
C TRP A 396 4.45 4.61 12.09
N TYR A 397 5.15 5.45 11.33
CA TYR A 397 6.60 5.50 11.30
C TYR A 397 7.11 6.57 12.26
N ILE A 398 8.04 6.22 13.14
CA ILE A 398 8.60 7.15 14.14
C ILE A 398 10.06 7.40 13.81
N GLU A 399 10.42 8.65 13.60
CA GLU A 399 11.79 9.04 13.26
C GLU A 399 12.25 10.28 14.02
N ARG A 400 13.54 10.57 13.84
CA ARG A 400 14.17 11.75 14.40
C ARG A 400 14.14 12.85 13.37
N ASP A 401 13.54 13.99 13.68
CA ASP A 401 13.69 15.19 12.87
C ASP A 401 14.77 16.12 13.47
N PRO A 402 15.92 16.32 12.77
CA PRO A 402 16.95 17.25 13.19
C PRO A 402 16.53 18.72 13.18
N SER A 403 15.38 19.06 12.58
CA SER A 403 14.85 20.42 12.52
C SER A 403 14.17 20.86 13.81
N LEU A 404 13.77 19.89 14.64
CA LEU A 404 13.15 20.11 15.94
C LEU A 404 14.15 20.56 17.01
N SER A 405 13.62 21.27 18.01
CA SER A 405 14.40 21.65 19.16
C SER A 405 14.83 20.41 19.98
N ASP A 406 16.13 20.17 20.04
CA ASP A 406 16.74 19.11 20.88
C ASP A 406 17.76 19.77 21.81
N TRP A 407 17.46 19.80 23.13
CA TRP A 407 18.24 20.56 24.10
C TRP A 407 18.49 19.83 25.43
N ALA A 408 19.70 20.05 25.95
CA ALA A 408 20.09 19.77 27.33
C ALA A 408 19.95 21.08 28.10
N SER A 409 19.24 21.08 29.22
CA SER A 409 18.67 22.25 29.93
C SER A 409 17.20 22.50 29.60
N GLY A 410 16.40 21.43 29.55
CA GLY A 410 14.94 21.53 29.48
C GLY A 410 14.35 22.33 30.65
N GLU A 411 13.03 22.49 30.66
CA GLU A 411 12.31 23.21 31.72
C GLU A 411 12.70 22.72 33.14
N LYS A 412 12.49 23.55 34.18
CA LYS A 412 12.65 23.10 35.58
C LYS A 412 11.99 21.73 35.80
N GLY A 413 12.71 20.83 36.47
CA GLY A 413 12.27 19.47 36.74
C GLY A 413 12.69 18.43 35.69
N TYR A 414 12.94 18.83 34.44
CA TYR A 414 13.47 17.92 33.42
C TYR A 414 14.95 18.20 33.12
N ALA A 415 15.65 17.18 32.63
CA ALA A 415 17.03 17.31 32.19
C ALA A 415 17.13 17.92 30.78
N GLY A 416 16.12 17.65 29.94
CA GLY A 416 16.03 18.09 28.55
C GLY A 416 14.78 17.54 27.89
N HIS A 417 14.73 17.72 26.57
CA HIS A 417 13.74 17.11 25.68
C HIS A 417 14.41 16.65 24.39
N THR A 418 13.77 15.73 23.69
CA THR A 418 14.16 15.28 22.35
C THR A 418 12.99 15.51 21.38
N GLY A 419 13.30 15.89 20.14
CA GLY A 419 12.33 16.04 19.08
C GLY A 419 12.01 14.68 18.44
N MET A 420 10.73 14.44 18.19
CA MET A 420 10.20 13.26 17.54
C MET A 420 9.33 13.69 16.36
N GLU A 421 9.46 12.98 15.24
CA GLU A 421 8.55 13.05 14.11
C GLU A 421 7.84 11.71 13.99
N MET A 422 6.52 11.74 13.78
CA MET A 422 5.74 10.54 13.53
C MET A 422 4.85 10.73 12.31
N SER A 423 5.04 9.86 11.32
CA SER A 423 4.31 9.88 10.06
C SER A 423 3.24 8.80 10.04
N SER A 424 2.05 9.15 9.58
CA SER A 424 0.95 8.19 9.44
C SER A 424 1.16 7.29 8.23
N PRO A 425 0.51 6.10 8.20
CA PRO A 425 0.29 5.40 6.93
C PRO A 425 -0.50 6.29 5.96
N VAL A 426 -0.57 5.91 4.68
CA VAL A 426 -1.48 6.56 3.73
C VAL A 426 -2.94 6.29 4.13
N LEU A 427 -3.69 7.37 4.32
CA LEU A 427 -5.08 7.42 4.75
C LEU A 427 -6.01 7.91 3.64
N ARG A 428 -7.32 7.66 3.80
CA ARG A 428 -8.41 8.09 2.93
C ARG A 428 -9.30 9.10 3.65
N ASP A 429 -9.98 9.94 2.88
CA ASP A 429 -10.98 10.86 3.41
C ASP A 429 -12.24 10.11 3.90
N SER A 430 -12.13 9.45 5.06
CA SER A 430 -13.17 8.60 5.63
C SER A 430 -13.23 8.73 7.15
N PRO A 431 -14.42 8.54 7.77
CA PRO A 431 -14.53 8.51 9.23
C PRO A 431 -13.65 7.45 9.90
N GLU A 432 -13.39 6.32 9.23
CA GLU A 432 -12.52 5.26 9.75
C GLU A 432 -11.06 5.70 9.84
N ASP A 433 -10.56 6.45 8.86
CA ASP A 433 -9.15 6.85 8.85
C ASP A 433 -8.87 8.07 9.73
N PHE A 434 -9.80 9.03 9.80
CA PHE A 434 -9.77 10.02 10.89
C PHE A 434 -9.91 9.34 12.25
N GLY A 435 -10.69 8.24 12.31
CA GLY A 435 -10.67 7.15 13.30
C GLY A 435 -9.28 6.86 13.89
N LYS A 436 -8.37 6.46 13.00
CA LYS A 436 -7.04 6.02 13.39
C LYS A 436 -6.21 7.15 13.99
N ILE A 437 -6.33 8.38 13.46
CA ILE A 437 -5.57 9.54 13.93
C ILE A 437 -5.87 9.86 15.40
N VAL A 438 -7.14 9.95 15.78
CA VAL A 438 -7.50 10.31 17.16
C VAL A 438 -7.13 9.22 18.14
N ASP A 439 -7.27 7.95 17.76
CA ASP A 439 -6.85 6.84 18.60
C ASP A 439 -5.32 6.87 18.83
N VAL A 440 -4.53 7.12 17.78
CA VAL A 440 -3.07 7.29 17.91
C VAL A 440 -2.71 8.50 18.76
N LEU A 441 -3.39 9.63 18.60
CA LEU A 441 -3.16 10.82 19.45
C LEU A 441 -3.54 10.55 20.92
N ARG A 442 -4.56 9.71 21.17
CA ARG A 442 -4.96 9.29 22.53
C ARG A 442 -3.87 8.42 23.15
N ILE A 443 -3.35 7.45 22.40
CA ILE A 443 -2.24 6.58 22.84
C ILE A 443 -1.00 7.43 23.13
N LEU A 444 -0.62 8.32 22.22
CA LEU A 444 0.54 9.19 22.37
C LEU A 444 0.42 10.11 23.60
N ARG A 445 -0.70 10.82 23.75
CA ARG A 445 -0.92 11.77 24.86
C ARG A 445 -1.19 11.10 26.21
N GLY A 446 -1.70 9.87 26.21
CA GLY A 446 -1.91 9.05 27.40
C GLY A 446 -0.69 8.26 27.82
N GLY A 447 0.17 7.89 26.88
CA GLY A 447 1.36 7.06 27.13
C GLY A 447 2.61 7.87 27.43
N LEU A 448 2.80 9.00 26.74
CA LEU A 448 3.96 9.88 26.88
C LEU A 448 3.57 11.25 27.47
N ARG A 449 4.58 12.11 27.65
CA ARG A 449 4.43 13.50 28.06
C ARG A 449 4.77 14.46 26.91
N PRO A 450 4.02 14.46 25.81
CA PRO A 450 4.35 15.28 24.65
C PRO A 450 4.27 16.77 24.97
N MET A 451 5.17 17.52 24.35
CA MET A 451 5.26 18.96 24.45
C MET A 451 5.40 19.56 23.05
N LEU A 452 4.99 20.81 22.90
CA LEU A 452 5.07 21.56 21.64
C LEU A 452 5.79 22.88 21.87
N ASP A 453 6.61 23.28 20.91
CA ASP A 453 7.15 24.64 20.79
C ASP A 453 7.07 25.12 19.34
N ILE A 454 7.61 26.30 19.06
CA ILE A 454 7.59 26.91 17.71
C ILE A 454 8.39 26.14 16.64
N SER A 455 9.24 25.16 17.03
CA SER A 455 9.95 24.31 16.08
C SER A 455 9.04 23.22 15.51
N CYS A 456 8.02 22.81 16.27
CA CYS A 456 7.08 21.77 15.88
C CYS A 456 6.10 22.28 14.81
N GLY A 457 5.79 21.42 13.84
CA GLY A 457 4.80 21.59 12.79
C GLY A 457 3.82 20.41 12.71
N LEU A 458 2.68 20.65 12.05
CA LEU A 458 1.87 19.59 11.47
C LEU A 458 2.07 19.66 9.96
N HIS A 459 2.53 18.56 9.37
CA HIS A 459 2.53 18.41 7.92
C HIS A 459 1.36 17.57 7.47
N VAL A 460 0.74 17.97 6.35
CA VAL A 460 -0.28 17.17 5.67
C VAL A 460 0.18 16.93 4.25
N HIS A 461 0.23 15.68 3.83
CA HIS A 461 0.56 15.27 2.47
C HIS A 461 -0.73 14.87 1.77
N VAL A 462 -1.05 15.45 0.63
CA VAL A 462 -2.24 15.06 -0.15
C VAL A 462 -1.82 14.43 -1.47
N GLY A 463 -2.29 13.21 -1.72
CA GLY A 463 -2.07 12.44 -2.93
C GLY A 463 -3.37 12.09 -3.65
N SER A 464 -3.27 11.28 -4.69
CA SER A 464 -4.42 10.75 -5.43
C SER A 464 -4.13 9.36 -5.97
N VAL A 465 -5.04 8.40 -5.75
CA VAL A 465 -4.94 7.04 -6.33
C VAL A 465 -5.01 7.09 -7.87
N ARG A 466 -5.64 8.14 -8.41
CA ARG A 466 -5.75 8.38 -9.86
C ARG A 466 -4.57 9.13 -10.47
N LYS A 467 -3.62 9.58 -9.62
CA LYS A 467 -2.46 10.43 -9.97
C LYS A 467 -2.89 11.82 -10.49
N PHE A 468 -1.97 12.78 -10.49
CA PHE A 468 -2.26 14.15 -10.95
C PHE A 468 -1.91 14.36 -12.44
N SER A 469 -2.66 15.22 -13.11
CA SER A 469 -2.26 15.78 -14.41
C SER A 469 -1.45 17.08 -14.23
N LEU A 470 -0.62 17.45 -15.21
CA LEU A 470 0.08 18.74 -15.18
C LEU A 470 -0.90 19.92 -15.08
N ARG A 471 -2.06 19.82 -15.74
CA ARG A 471 -3.11 20.84 -15.69
C ARG A 471 -3.74 20.92 -14.29
N SER A 472 -3.99 19.78 -13.65
CA SER A 472 -4.47 19.72 -12.27
C SER A 472 -3.49 20.42 -11.32
N LEU A 473 -2.18 20.13 -11.44
CA LEU A 473 -1.17 20.76 -10.59
C LEU A 473 -1.08 22.28 -10.81
N LYS A 474 -1.21 22.77 -12.04
CA LYS A 474 -1.29 24.22 -12.32
C LYS A 474 -2.51 24.85 -11.64
N ARG A 475 -3.66 24.18 -11.68
CA ARG A 475 -4.89 24.63 -11.01
C ARG A 475 -4.76 24.61 -9.49
N ILE A 476 -4.21 23.54 -8.90
CA ILE A 476 -3.98 23.45 -7.46
C ILE A 476 -3.02 24.55 -7.01
N ALA A 477 -1.89 24.73 -7.70
CA ALA A 477 -0.92 25.78 -7.39
C ALA A 477 -1.52 27.19 -7.53
N THR A 478 -2.33 27.44 -8.56
CA THR A 478 -3.01 28.73 -8.76
C THR A 478 -4.01 29.03 -7.64
N LEU A 479 -4.81 28.04 -7.26
CA LEU A 479 -5.78 28.17 -6.18
C LEU A 479 -5.05 28.41 -4.85
N PHE A 480 -3.97 27.69 -4.58
CA PHE A 480 -3.14 27.94 -3.41
C PHE A 480 -2.53 29.33 -3.43
N MET A 481 -1.90 29.80 -4.51
CA MET A 481 -1.33 31.16 -4.56
C MET A 481 -2.35 32.26 -4.24
N ILE A 482 -3.64 32.05 -4.54
CA ILE A 482 -4.72 32.99 -4.23
C ILE A 482 -5.26 32.80 -2.80
N ALA A 483 -5.37 31.55 -2.33
CA ALA A 483 -5.87 31.23 -0.99
C ALA A 483 -4.83 31.43 0.12
N ASP A 484 -3.53 31.36 -0.21
CA ASP A 484 -2.39 31.42 0.70
C ASP A 484 -2.49 32.59 1.70
N PRO A 485 -2.78 33.84 1.28
CA PRO A 485 -2.90 34.96 2.20
C PRO A 485 -4.02 34.79 3.23
N ILE A 486 -5.09 34.07 2.88
CA ILE A 486 -6.20 33.74 3.79
C ILE A 486 -5.78 32.58 4.70
N LEU A 487 -5.12 31.55 4.18
CA LEU A 487 -4.66 30.40 4.96
C LEU A 487 -3.66 30.80 6.04
N TYR A 488 -2.77 31.76 5.77
CA TYR A 488 -1.84 32.27 6.79
C TYR A 488 -2.51 33.01 7.95
N THR A 489 -3.75 33.47 7.78
CA THR A 489 -4.53 34.02 8.91
C THR A 489 -5.03 32.94 9.88
N LEU A 490 -5.03 31.67 9.44
CA LEU A 490 -5.51 30.52 10.20
C LEU A 490 -4.41 29.79 10.96
N VAL A 491 -3.14 30.13 10.73
CA VAL A 491 -1.97 29.55 11.43
C VAL A 491 -1.34 30.60 12.33
N HIS A 492 -0.49 30.18 13.27
CA HIS A 492 0.19 31.11 14.17
C HIS A 492 0.99 32.18 13.39
N PRO A 493 0.92 33.48 13.75
CA PRO A 493 1.57 34.56 13.00
C PRO A 493 3.08 34.42 12.80
N SER A 494 3.78 33.65 13.65
CA SER A 494 5.20 33.36 13.47
C SER A 494 5.50 32.53 12.21
N ARG A 495 4.55 31.75 11.69
CA ARG A 495 4.75 30.83 10.56
C ARG A 495 4.99 31.58 9.25
N GLN A 496 4.41 32.77 9.08
CA GLN A 496 4.57 33.56 7.85
C GLN A 496 6.00 34.11 7.67
N TRP A 497 6.77 34.19 8.76
CA TRP A 497 8.14 34.73 8.79
C TRP A 497 9.21 33.65 8.98
N ASN A 498 8.81 32.40 9.22
CA ASN A 498 9.72 31.29 9.40
C ASN A 498 10.19 30.76 8.02
N PRO A 499 11.51 30.73 7.72
CA PRO A 499 12.07 30.19 6.48
C PRO A 499 11.62 28.76 6.12
N MET A 500 11.22 27.97 7.12
CA MET A 500 10.74 26.61 6.94
C MET A 500 9.29 26.54 6.45
N THR A 501 8.55 27.65 6.55
CA THR A 501 7.11 27.72 6.26
C THR A 501 6.70 29.01 5.56
N LEU A 502 7.59 29.61 4.75
CA LEU A 502 7.27 30.85 4.04
C LEU A 502 6.10 30.71 3.06
N PRO A 503 5.24 31.74 2.91
CA PRO A 503 4.11 31.70 1.98
C PRO A 503 4.52 31.46 0.53
N LEU A 504 3.84 30.53 -0.14
CA LEU A 504 4.08 30.20 -1.55
C LEU A 504 3.90 31.44 -2.44
N HIS A 505 2.87 32.25 -2.16
CA HIS A 505 2.58 33.46 -2.94
C HIS A 505 3.63 34.58 -2.78
N LEU A 506 4.52 34.48 -1.78
CA LEU A 506 5.59 35.44 -1.52
C LEU A 506 6.98 34.93 -1.88
N ASP A 507 7.24 33.63 -1.70
CA ASP A 507 8.60 33.08 -1.72
C ASP A 507 8.89 32.07 -2.83
N ALA A 508 7.88 31.57 -3.54
CA ALA A 508 8.12 30.73 -4.72
C ALA A 508 9.00 31.47 -5.76
N VAL A 509 9.80 30.73 -6.53
CA VAL A 509 10.62 31.30 -7.62
C VAL A 509 9.77 32.15 -8.58
N VAL A 510 8.56 31.72 -8.90
CA VAL A 510 7.61 32.51 -9.72
C VAL A 510 7.13 33.76 -8.99
N ALA A 511 6.95 33.70 -7.68
CA ALA A 511 6.48 34.82 -6.87
C ALA A 511 7.52 35.96 -6.79
N LYS A 512 8.80 35.60 -6.68
CA LYS A 512 9.96 36.50 -6.65
C LYS A 512 10.50 36.89 -8.04
N ALA A 513 9.92 36.39 -9.13
CA ALA A 513 10.49 36.60 -10.45
C ALA A 513 10.43 38.07 -10.89
N ASP A 514 11.57 38.59 -11.35
CA ASP A 514 11.66 39.84 -12.09
C ASP A 514 11.33 39.62 -13.57
N GLY A 515 10.94 40.69 -14.28
CA GLY A 515 10.67 40.63 -15.72
C GLY A 515 9.51 39.71 -16.08
N LEU A 516 8.47 39.66 -15.24
CA LEU A 516 7.25 38.91 -15.51
C LEU A 516 6.66 39.30 -16.87
N PRO A 517 6.09 38.33 -17.64
CA PRO A 517 5.47 38.64 -18.90
C PRO A 517 4.34 39.65 -18.68
N ASP A 518 4.28 40.67 -19.54
CA ASP A 518 3.11 41.53 -19.57
C ASP A 518 1.98 40.78 -20.28
N TYR A 519 1.13 40.14 -19.46
CA TYR A 519 -0.08 39.45 -19.93
C TYR A 519 -0.97 40.37 -20.79
N THR A 520 -1.00 41.68 -20.51
CA THR A 520 -1.80 42.63 -21.30
C THR A 520 -1.16 43.01 -22.63
N ALA A 521 0.18 42.99 -22.74
CA ALA A 521 0.88 43.28 -24.00
C ALA A 521 0.73 42.16 -25.04
N ALA A 522 0.30 40.95 -24.65
CA ALA A 522 -0.02 39.88 -25.58
C ALA A 522 -1.28 40.17 -26.44
N PHE A 523 -2.10 41.14 -26.03
CA PHE A 523 -3.31 41.58 -26.76
C PHE A 523 -3.06 42.66 -27.82
N ASP A 524 -1.89 43.32 -27.82
CA ASP A 524 -1.50 44.27 -28.88
C ASP A 524 -1.20 43.57 -30.23
N PHE A 525 -1.41 42.24 -30.32
CA PHE A 525 -1.19 41.43 -31.52
C PHE A 525 -2.48 41.06 -32.28
N GLU A 526 -3.65 41.58 -31.88
CA GLU A 526 -4.92 41.37 -32.61
C GLU A 526 -4.91 41.92 -34.05
N ASP A 527 -3.94 42.74 -34.43
CA ASP A 527 -3.79 43.26 -35.81
C ASP A 527 -2.94 42.33 -36.74
N ALA A 528 -2.59 41.12 -36.26
CA ALA A 528 -1.77 40.16 -37.00
C ALA A 528 -2.58 39.04 -37.69
N ASP A 529 -3.75 39.37 -38.23
CA ASP A 529 -4.59 38.46 -39.04
C ASP A 529 -3.91 37.91 -40.31
N ASN A 530 -2.66 38.31 -40.59
CA ASN A 530 -1.94 37.92 -41.80
C ASN A 530 -0.55 37.27 -41.58
N LYS A 531 -0.14 36.95 -40.33
CA LYS A 531 1.20 36.34 -40.07
C LYS A 531 1.24 35.18 -39.06
N SER A 532 0.13 34.87 -38.39
CA SER A 532 0.06 33.82 -37.34
C SER A 532 0.28 32.39 -37.83
N GLN A 533 0.25 32.13 -39.15
CA GLN A 533 0.42 30.79 -39.71
C GLN A 533 1.88 30.28 -39.79
N HIS A 534 2.90 31.12 -39.53
CA HIS A 534 4.31 30.77 -39.81
C HIS A 534 5.24 30.70 -38.58
N ASN A 535 4.76 30.89 -37.34
CA ASN A 535 5.60 30.78 -36.14
C ASN A 535 4.99 29.83 -35.07
N PRO A 536 5.52 28.60 -34.94
CA PRO A 536 5.03 27.61 -33.96
C PRO A 536 5.01 28.09 -32.50
N LEU A 537 5.97 28.93 -32.09
CA LEU A 537 6.05 29.46 -30.72
C LEU A 537 4.89 30.40 -30.38
N GLN A 538 4.40 31.17 -31.34
CA GLN A 538 3.26 32.08 -31.14
C GLN A 538 1.95 31.32 -30.98
N VAL A 539 1.76 30.25 -31.74
CA VAL A 539 0.57 29.38 -31.64
C VAL A 539 0.52 28.64 -30.30
N VAL A 540 1.68 28.18 -29.80
CA VAL A 540 1.78 27.54 -28.48
C VAL A 540 1.45 28.54 -27.37
N MET A 541 1.99 29.75 -27.42
CA MET A 541 1.70 30.78 -26.42
C MET A 541 0.25 31.25 -26.44
N ALA A 542 -0.36 31.41 -27.61
CA ALA A 542 -1.78 31.72 -27.73
C ALA A 542 -2.67 30.63 -27.09
N LYS A 543 -2.34 29.35 -27.29
CA LYS A 543 -3.07 28.24 -26.66
C LYS A 543 -2.91 28.19 -25.14
N VAL A 544 -1.70 28.46 -24.63
CA VAL A 544 -1.43 28.57 -23.19
C VAL A 544 -2.27 29.68 -22.55
N LEU A 545 -2.34 30.85 -23.21
CA LEU A 545 -3.12 31.99 -22.71
C LEU A 545 -4.63 31.71 -22.73
N LEU A 546 -5.13 31.05 -23.78
CA LEU A 546 -6.53 30.62 -23.85
C LEU A 546 -6.89 29.62 -22.74
N ASP A 547 -6.02 28.65 -22.45
CA ASP A 547 -6.27 27.71 -21.34
C ASP A 547 -6.21 28.43 -19.98
N LEU A 548 -5.24 29.34 -19.78
CA LEU A 548 -5.19 30.18 -18.58
C LEU A 548 -6.48 30.97 -18.39
N GLU A 549 -6.95 31.69 -19.42
CA GLU A 549 -8.17 32.52 -19.37
C GLU A 549 -9.45 31.71 -19.19
N ALA A 550 -9.49 30.49 -19.72
CA ALA A 550 -10.63 29.61 -19.51
C ALA A 550 -10.77 29.19 -18.04
N ASN A 551 -9.67 29.10 -17.29
CA ASN A 551 -9.68 28.61 -15.91
C ASN A 551 -9.51 29.74 -14.87
N VAL A 552 -8.93 30.89 -15.24
CA VAL A 552 -8.53 31.96 -14.29
C VAL A 552 -9.16 33.30 -14.67
N PRO A 553 -9.81 34.01 -13.72
CA PRO A 553 -10.42 35.33 -13.94
C PRO A 553 -9.34 36.43 -13.99
N MET A 554 -8.53 36.42 -15.05
CA MET A 554 -7.33 37.27 -15.16
C MET A 554 -7.61 38.76 -14.98
N ASN A 555 -8.79 39.25 -15.39
CA ASN A 555 -9.16 40.65 -15.31
C ASN A 555 -9.42 41.15 -13.88
N ASP A 556 -9.76 40.24 -12.97
CA ASP A 556 -10.11 40.56 -11.58
C ASP A 556 -8.89 40.48 -10.65
N LEU A 557 -7.74 39.99 -11.15
CA LEU A 557 -6.53 39.80 -10.35
C LEU A 557 -5.56 41.00 -10.41
N PRO A 558 -4.70 41.22 -9.42
CA PRO A 558 -3.64 42.24 -9.48
C PRO A 558 -2.64 42.00 -10.63
N ARG A 559 -2.10 43.07 -11.24
CA ARG A 559 -1.19 42.99 -12.40
C ARG A 559 0.01 42.06 -12.18
N LYS A 560 0.63 42.11 -10.99
CA LYS A 560 1.76 41.23 -10.65
C LYS A 560 1.36 39.76 -10.67
N LEU A 561 0.22 39.43 -10.06
CA LEU A 561 -0.30 38.07 -10.02
C LEU A 561 -0.66 37.55 -11.41
N ARG A 562 -1.22 38.39 -12.29
CA ARG A 562 -1.45 38.02 -13.70
C ARG A 562 -0.16 37.55 -14.40
N GLY A 563 0.93 38.30 -14.24
CA GLY A 563 2.23 37.94 -14.81
C GLY A 563 2.81 36.65 -14.21
N GLN A 564 2.66 36.44 -12.90
CA GLN A 564 3.08 35.22 -12.21
C GLN A 564 2.31 33.99 -12.72
N LEU A 565 0.99 34.09 -12.82
CA LEU A 565 0.14 33.00 -13.31
C LEU A 565 0.39 32.74 -14.80
N ALA A 566 0.58 33.77 -15.63
CA ALA A 566 0.97 33.58 -17.03
C ALA A 566 2.28 32.80 -17.17
N LYS A 567 3.29 33.11 -16.35
CA LYS A 567 4.56 32.38 -16.31
C LYS A 567 4.38 30.92 -15.82
N LEU A 568 3.57 30.71 -14.78
CA LEU A 568 3.29 29.38 -14.24
C LEU A 568 2.54 28.49 -15.24
N TRP A 569 1.52 29.05 -15.91
CA TRP A 569 0.70 28.31 -16.87
C TRP A 569 1.42 28.05 -18.19
N ALA A 570 2.46 28.83 -18.52
CA ALA A 570 3.34 28.57 -19.66
C ALA A 570 4.30 27.37 -19.50
N THR A 571 4.35 26.76 -18.32
CA THR A 571 5.15 25.54 -18.11
C THR A 571 4.60 24.36 -18.90
N ASP A 572 5.46 23.57 -19.54
CA ASP A 572 5.08 22.46 -20.43
C ASP A 572 5.42 21.07 -19.86
N SER A 573 6.06 21.04 -18.69
CA SER A 573 6.51 19.83 -18.02
C SER A 573 6.45 19.99 -16.50
N LEU A 574 6.37 18.85 -15.80
CA LEU A 574 6.41 18.82 -14.33
C LEU A 574 7.70 19.46 -13.80
N SER A 575 8.86 19.11 -14.35
CA SER A 575 10.15 19.64 -13.89
C SER A 575 10.20 21.17 -13.92
N VAL A 576 9.72 21.78 -15.00
CA VAL A 576 9.67 23.25 -15.11
C VAL A 576 8.63 23.82 -14.13
N LEU A 577 7.46 23.20 -13.98
CA LEU A 577 6.46 23.62 -12.99
C LEU A 577 7.04 23.60 -11.56
N LEU A 578 7.67 22.50 -11.15
CA LEU A 578 8.30 22.37 -9.84
C LEU A 578 9.40 23.41 -9.62
N SER A 579 10.19 23.71 -10.65
CA SER A 579 11.22 24.77 -10.56
C SER A 579 10.63 26.16 -10.29
N GLN A 580 9.42 26.44 -10.79
CA GLN A 580 8.73 27.72 -10.58
C GLN A 580 8.07 27.80 -9.20
N LEU A 581 7.62 26.66 -8.66
CA LEU A 581 6.98 26.55 -7.35
C LEU A 581 7.99 26.33 -6.21
N ALA A 582 9.24 26.00 -6.53
CA ALA A 582 10.28 25.81 -5.52
C ALA A 582 10.43 27.07 -4.65
N PRO A 583 10.64 26.91 -3.33
CA PRO A 583 10.95 28.03 -2.44
C PRO A 583 12.28 28.69 -2.83
N PHE A 584 12.45 29.96 -2.47
CA PHE A 584 13.70 30.66 -2.72
C PHE A 584 14.85 30.06 -1.88
N ARG A 585 16.09 30.16 -2.35
CA ARG A 585 17.26 29.41 -1.84
C ARG A 585 17.34 29.40 -0.30
N GLY A 586 17.41 28.20 0.28
CA GLY A 586 17.61 27.98 1.72
C GLY A 586 16.32 27.84 2.54
N CYS A 587 15.15 27.90 1.90
CA CYS A 587 13.85 27.75 2.54
C CYS A 587 13.17 26.42 2.15
N LYS A 588 12.25 25.91 2.97
CA LYS A 588 11.40 24.75 2.63
C LYS A 588 10.00 25.15 2.14
N GLY A 589 9.52 26.34 2.52
CA GLY A 589 8.22 26.89 2.12
C GLY A 589 7.03 26.25 2.85
N GLY A 590 5.91 26.96 2.95
CA GLY A 590 4.69 26.47 3.62
C GLY A 590 3.90 25.44 2.80
N THR A 591 4.08 25.42 1.47
CA THR A 591 3.52 24.40 0.59
C THR A 591 4.61 23.91 -0.36
N ALA A 592 4.84 22.61 -0.41
CA ALA A 592 5.89 21.98 -1.18
C ALA A 592 5.32 20.97 -2.19
N PHE A 593 5.79 21.07 -3.43
CA PHE A 593 5.45 20.16 -4.53
C PHE A 593 6.61 19.19 -4.84
N GLY A 594 7.68 19.21 -4.04
CA GLY A 594 8.94 18.50 -4.31
C GLY A 594 8.86 16.98 -4.21
N THR A 595 7.82 16.45 -3.56
CA THR A 595 7.54 15.01 -3.48
C THR A 595 6.82 14.47 -4.72
N LEU A 596 6.46 15.33 -5.68
CA LEU A 596 5.91 14.93 -6.98
C LEU A 596 7.02 14.45 -7.93
N GLY A 597 6.79 13.31 -8.58
CA GLY A 597 7.72 12.77 -9.58
C GLY A 597 8.93 12.03 -9.01
N TRP A 598 8.93 11.69 -7.72
CA TRP A 598 9.83 10.67 -7.17
C TRP A 598 9.35 9.28 -7.61
N ASP A 599 10.04 8.69 -8.58
CA ASP A 599 9.69 7.43 -9.23
C ASP A 599 10.01 6.22 -8.33
N PHE A 600 8.98 5.46 -7.94
CA PHE A 600 9.15 4.12 -7.39
C PHE A 600 9.18 3.12 -8.55
N SER A 601 10.41 2.81 -8.96
CA SER A 601 10.91 1.60 -9.61
C SER A 601 11.00 1.49 -11.14
N LYS A 602 10.28 2.21 -12.01
CA LYS A 602 10.49 2.14 -13.49
C LYS A 602 9.94 3.36 -14.22
N PRO A 603 10.52 3.77 -15.38
CA PRO A 603 9.88 4.70 -16.30
C PRO A 603 8.54 4.11 -16.75
N SER A 604 7.49 4.50 -16.04
CA SER A 604 6.11 4.22 -16.38
C SER A 604 5.78 5.06 -17.61
N ASN A 605 5.30 4.40 -18.68
CA ASN A 605 4.73 5.08 -19.84
C ASN A 605 3.41 5.82 -19.51
N ASP A 606 2.92 5.78 -18.25
CA ASP A 606 1.77 6.57 -17.79
C ASP A 606 2.18 8.06 -17.69
N PRO A 607 1.57 8.96 -18.48
CA PRO A 607 1.88 10.39 -18.46
C PRO A 607 1.42 11.11 -17.18
N ARG A 608 0.76 10.42 -16.25
CA ARG A 608 0.25 10.99 -14.99
C ARG A 608 1.28 10.96 -13.86
N ILE A 609 1.22 11.98 -13.01
CA ILE A 609 2.25 12.33 -12.02
C ILE A 609 1.89 11.73 -10.67
N LYS A 610 2.77 10.86 -10.15
CA LYS A 610 2.69 10.28 -8.80
C LYS A 610 3.35 11.21 -7.75
N GLY A 611 2.98 11.02 -6.49
CA GLY A 611 3.52 11.74 -5.34
C GLY A 611 2.44 12.49 -4.56
N THR A 612 2.87 13.37 -3.67
CA THR A 612 1.99 14.17 -2.81
C THR A 612 2.27 15.66 -2.98
N ILE A 613 1.34 16.49 -2.51
CA ILE A 613 1.59 17.90 -2.22
C ILE A 613 1.66 18.01 -0.71
N GLU A 614 2.74 18.57 -0.20
CA GLU A 614 3.02 18.69 1.23
C GLU A 614 2.66 20.09 1.73
N PHE A 615 1.93 20.18 2.83
CA PHE A 615 1.49 21.41 3.47
C PHE A 615 2.09 21.50 4.87
N ARG A 616 2.96 22.49 5.09
CA ARG A 616 3.79 22.65 6.30
C ARG A 616 3.38 23.83 7.19
N MET A 617 2.32 24.54 6.81
CA MET A 617 2.02 25.89 7.33
C MET A 617 1.59 25.87 8.80
N LEU A 618 0.83 24.86 9.22
CA LEU A 618 0.23 24.80 10.54
C LEU A 618 1.30 24.53 11.60
N GLU A 619 1.24 25.28 12.70
CA GLU A 619 2.06 25.01 13.88
C GLU A 619 1.82 23.60 14.44
N GLY A 620 2.81 23.07 15.17
CA GLY A 620 2.72 21.77 15.82
C GLY A 620 1.46 21.68 16.67
N THR A 621 0.73 20.59 16.48
CA THR A 621 -0.51 20.33 17.22
C THR A 621 -0.72 18.83 17.36
N LEU A 622 -1.26 18.43 18.52
CA LEU A 622 -1.79 17.09 18.78
C LEU A 622 -3.26 17.21 19.22
N ASP A 623 -3.95 18.21 18.66
CA ASP A 623 -5.40 18.39 18.77
C ASP A 623 -6.10 17.75 17.56
N PRO A 624 -6.80 16.63 17.75
CA PRO A 624 -7.48 15.94 16.65
C PRO A 624 -8.56 16.79 15.97
N VAL A 625 -9.19 17.74 16.68
CA VAL A 625 -10.22 18.62 16.08
C VAL A 625 -9.59 19.56 15.07
N LEU A 626 -8.48 20.21 15.45
CA LEU A 626 -7.74 21.10 14.57
C LEU A 626 -7.13 20.33 13.38
N ILE A 627 -6.50 19.17 13.63
CA ILE A 627 -5.94 18.31 12.57
C ILE A 627 -7.02 17.92 11.55
N THR A 628 -8.21 17.52 12.01
CA THR A 628 -9.32 17.12 11.14
C THR A 628 -9.81 18.29 10.30
N HIS A 629 -10.07 19.45 10.90
CA HIS A 629 -10.51 20.63 10.16
C HIS A 629 -9.48 21.09 9.13
N TRP A 630 -8.19 21.10 9.51
CA TRP A 630 -7.09 21.51 8.62
C TRP A 630 -6.94 20.54 7.44
N THR A 631 -6.94 19.24 7.72
CA THR A 631 -6.82 18.19 6.68
C THR A 631 -7.99 18.26 5.69
N LYS A 632 -9.24 18.39 6.18
CA LYS A 632 -10.43 18.55 5.32
C LYS A 632 -10.35 19.81 4.45
N LEU A 633 -9.85 20.92 4.99
CA LEU A 633 -9.64 22.16 4.23
C LEU A 633 -8.66 21.94 3.08
N LEU A 634 -7.50 21.33 3.35
CA LEU A 634 -6.47 21.07 2.35
C LEU A 634 -6.92 20.06 1.28
N LEU A 635 -7.55 18.95 1.70
CA LEU A 635 -8.14 17.96 0.78
C LEU A 635 -9.10 18.63 -0.20
N ARG A 636 -9.97 19.53 0.30
CA ARG A 636 -10.95 20.19 -0.54
C ARG A 636 -10.33 21.18 -1.53
N ILE A 637 -9.25 21.88 -1.14
CA ILE A 637 -8.50 22.75 -2.06
C ILE A 637 -7.87 21.91 -3.19
N VAL A 638 -7.24 20.78 -2.86
CA VAL A 638 -6.68 19.86 -3.87
C VAL A 638 -7.78 19.33 -4.79
N GLU A 639 -8.91 18.91 -4.23
CA GLU A 639 -10.03 18.39 -4.99
C GLU A 639 -10.60 19.41 -5.99
N ILE A 640 -10.81 20.66 -5.59
CA ILE A 640 -11.29 21.71 -6.50
C ILE A 640 -10.26 21.97 -7.61
N GLY A 641 -8.97 21.95 -7.29
CA GLY A 641 -7.90 22.11 -8.27
C GLY A 641 -7.85 20.96 -9.29
N ASP A 642 -8.10 19.72 -8.85
CA ASP A 642 -7.98 18.52 -9.68
C ASP A 642 -9.27 18.16 -10.44
N ALA A 643 -10.41 18.08 -9.75
CA ALA A 643 -11.63 17.49 -10.27
C ALA A 643 -12.72 18.47 -10.72
N ALA A 644 -12.72 19.73 -10.24
CA ALA A 644 -13.78 20.67 -10.61
C ALA A 644 -13.79 20.91 -12.13
N THR A 645 -14.97 21.13 -12.71
CA THR A 645 -15.06 21.56 -14.10
C THR A 645 -14.39 22.93 -14.29
N THR A 646 -13.97 23.25 -15.50
CA THR A 646 -13.39 24.57 -15.80
C THR A 646 -14.29 25.72 -15.36
N LYS A 647 -15.61 25.58 -15.51
CA LYS A 647 -16.59 26.58 -15.08
C LYS A 647 -16.63 26.74 -13.56
N GLU A 648 -16.74 25.64 -12.83
CA GLU A 648 -16.78 25.66 -11.35
C GLU A 648 -15.49 26.24 -10.78
N TYR A 649 -14.34 25.81 -11.32
CA TYR A 649 -13.04 26.31 -10.89
C TYR A 649 -12.86 27.81 -11.16
N PHE A 650 -13.25 28.28 -12.34
CA PHE A 650 -13.24 29.70 -12.66
C PHE A 650 -14.12 30.49 -11.68
N GLN A 651 -15.31 29.97 -11.35
CA GLN A 651 -16.21 30.59 -10.38
C GLN A 651 -15.59 30.64 -8.98
N THR A 652 -14.96 29.55 -8.53
CA THR A 652 -14.21 29.54 -7.26
C THR A 652 -13.17 30.64 -7.23
N LEU A 653 -12.32 30.75 -8.26
CA LEU A 653 -11.29 31.78 -8.32
C LEU A 653 -11.88 33.19 -8.42
N ALA A 654 -12.97 33.38 -9.16
CA ALA A 654 -13.64 34.68 -9.29
C ALA A 654 -14.18 35.13 -7.93
N THR A 655 -14.83 34.22 -7.19
CA THR A 655 -15.25 34.48 -5.82
C THR A 655 -14.06 34.86 -4.95
N LEU A 656 -12.92 34.18 -5.02
CA LEU A 656 -11.74 34.54 -4.21
C LEU A 656 -11.09 35.87 -4.63
N ALA A 657 -11.19 36.25 -5.90
CA ALA A 657 -10.61 37.48 -6.45
C ALA A 657 -11.39 38.75 -6.05
N GLU A 658 -12.67 38.63 -5.73
CA GLU A 658 -13.49 39.77 -5.27
C GLU A 658 -12.86 40.48 -4.07
N GLU A 659 -12.71 41.80 -4.18
CA GLU A 659 -12.20 42.64 -3.10
C GLU A 659 -13.16 42.59 -1.90
N ARG A 660 -12.59 42.33 -0.72
CA ARG A 660 -13.30 42.25 0.56
C ARG A 660 -12.53 43.01 1.64
N GLU A 661 -13.27 43.67 2.52
CA GLU A 661 -12.69 44.61 3.49
C GLU A 661 -12.04 43.88 4.67
N SER A 662 -12.65 42.78 5.13
CA SER A 662 -12.19 42.05 6.33
C SER A 662 -11.59 40.67 6.02
N ALA A 663 -10.77 40.16 6.95
CA ALA A 663 -10.24 38.79 6.87
C ALA A 663 -11.35 37.74 7.06
N GLU A 664 -12.37 38.06 7.88
CA GLU A 664 -13.54 37.24 8.12
C GLU A 664 -14.36 37.03 6.85
N GLU A 665 -14.60 38.09 6.08
CA GLU A 665 -15.30 38.01 4.80
C GLU A 665 -14.52 37.18 3.77
N LYS A 666 -13.18 37.34 3.74
CA LYS A 666 -12.31 36.53 2.88
C LYS A 666 -12.33 35.05 3.28
N LEU A 667 -12.27 34.76 4.57
CA LEU A 667 -12.39 33.40 5.10
C LEU A 667 -13.75 32.78 4.76
N ALA A 668 -14.85 33.52 4.97
CA ALA A 668 -16.19 33.05 4.62
C ALA A 668 -16.33 32.78 3.13
N ALA A 669 -15.77 33.64 2.28
CA ALA A 669 -15.74 33.44 0.84
C ALA A 669 -14.91 32.20 0.45
N LEU A 670 -13.75 31.98 1.07
CA LEU A 670 -12.93 30.79 0.83
C LEU A 670 -13.69 29.51 1.22
N LEU A 671 -14.22 29.45 2.43
CA LEU A 671 -14.94 28.26 2.88
C LEU A 671 -16.22 28.03 2.06
N GLY A 672 -16.96 29.08 1.70
CA GLY A 672 -18.12 28.96 0.81
C GLY A 672 -17.75 28.45 -0.59
N ALA A 673 -16.68 29.00 -1.19
CA ALA A 673 -16.21 28.56 -2.51
C ALA A 673 -15.68 27.11 -2.52
N LEU A 674 -15.28 26.61 -1.35
CA LEU A 674 -14.88 25.21 -1.13
C LEU A 674 -16.04 24.31 -0.69
N GLY A 675 -17.24 24.85 -0.38
CA GLY A 675 -18.34 24.07 0.18
C GLY A 675 -18.10 23.58 1.62
N LEU A 676 -17.35 24.34 2.40
CA LEU A 676 -16.96 24.08 3.79
C LEU A 676 -17.58 25.10 4.76
N GLU A 677 -18.76 25.64 4.46
CA GLU A 677 -19.44 26.64 5.28
C GLU A 677 -19.68 26.16 6.72
N LYS A 678 -19.89 24.85 6.91
CA LYS A 678 -20.03 24.23 8.24
C LYS A 678 -18.77 24.39 9.11
N HIS A 679 -17.60 24.60 8.51
CA HIS A 679 -16.32 24.80 9.21
C HIS A 679 -16.09 26.26 9.64
N LEU A 680 -16.88 27.22 9.12
CA LEU A 680 -16.68 28.65 9.36
C LEU A 680 -16.67 29.01 10.86
N PRO A 681 -17.60 28.53 11.72
CA PRO A 681 -17.58 28.88 13.14
C PRO A 681 -16.31 28.47 13.88
N PHE A 682 -15.67 27.37 13.45
CA PHE A 682 -14.39 26.94 14.01
C PHE A 682 -13.27 27.86 13.55
N TRP A 683 -13.14 28.05 12.24
CA TRP A 683 -12.05 28.85 11.67
C TRP A 683 -12.14 30.34 12.03
N SER A 684 -13.33 30.91 12.18
CA SER A 684 -13.50 32.29 12.65
C SER A 684 -12.93 32.50 14.06
N LYS A 685 -13.02 31.48 14.95
CA LYS A 685 -12.43 31.58 16.30
C LYS A 685 -10.90 31.55 16.23
N ILE A 686 -10.33 30.71 15.36
CA ILE A 686 -8.88 30.62 15.15
C ILE A 686 -8.36 31.92 14.54
N LEU A 687 -9.04 32.46 13.52
CA LEU A 687 -8.73 33.75 12.92
C LEU A 687 -8.67 34.87 13.97
N GLN A 688 -9.72 35.00 14.80
CA GLN A 688 -9.77 36.02 15.85
C GLN A 688 -8.65 35.85 16.89
N LYS A 689 -8.33 34.60 17.25
CA LYS A 689 -7.21 34.29 18.16
C LYS A 689 -5.88 34.74 17.55
N ASN A 690 -5.63 34.46 16.28
CA ASN A 690 -4.37 34.78 15.63
C ASN A 690 -4.23 36.28 15.36
N GLN A 691 -5.31 36.97 14.99
CA GLN A 691 -5.32 38.44 14.85
C GLN A 691 -5.02 39.16 16.17
N ALA A 692 -5.39 38.57 17.31
CA ALA A 692 -5.07 39.14 18.63
C ALA A 692 -3.58 38.99 19.02
N ILE A 693 -2.82 38.19 18.28
CA ILE A 693 -1.38 37.93 18.48
C ILE A 693 -0.53 38.75 17.49
N ASP A 694 -1.13 39.28 16.42
CA ASP A 694 -0.42 39.92 15.32
C ASP A 694 0.33 41.19 15.78
N ASP A 695 1.65 41.17 15.61
CA ASP A 695 2.58 42.24 16.00
C ASP A 695 3.25 42.79 14.72
N ASP A 696 3.27 44.11 14.56
CA ASP A 696 4.05 44.78 13.51
C ASP A 696 5.55 44.53 13.75
N LEU A 697 6.19 43.72 12.88
CA LEU A 697 7.61 43.39 13.02
C LEU A 697 8.50 44.49 12.42
N GLU A 698 9.60 44.81 13.12
CA GLU A 698 10.67 45.66 12.58
C GLU A 698 11.56 44.86 11.60
N ASP A 699 12.01 45.47 10.51
CA ASP A 699 12.97 44.85 9.60
C ASP A 699 14.42 45.20 9.98
N ASN A 700 15.33 44.24 9.83
CA ASN A 700 16.77 44.47 9.98
C ASN A 700 17.38 45.18 8.76
N GLU A 701 18.69 45.50 8.83
CA GLU A 701 19.40 46.22 7.75
C GLU A 701 19.43 45.49 6.39
N TYR A 702 19.05 44.21 6.36
CA TYR A 702 18.94 43.38 5.16
C TYR A 702 17.48 43.21 4.69
N GLY A 703 16.53 43.91 5.30
CA GLY A 703 15.11 43.80 4.98
C GLY A 703 14.47 42.48 5.43
N ARG A 704 15.01 41.82 6.46
CA ARG A 704 14.39 40.66 7.10
C ARG A 704 13.72 41.07 8.40
N SER A 705 12.48 40.64 8.60
CA SER A 705 11.74 40.90 9.81
C SER A 705 12.41 40.27 11.03
N ILE A 706 12.57 41.08 12.08
CA ILE A 706 13.14 40.70 13.37
C ILE A 706 11.99 40.09 14.18
N MET A 707 12.05 38.78 14.41
CA MET A 707 11.00 38.09 15.14
C MET A 707 11.05 38.43 16.64
N PRO A 708 9.90 38.47 17.34
CA PRO A 708 9.87 38.57 18.80
C PRO A 708 10.65 37.44 19.46
N GLU A 709 11.14 37.66 20.69
CA GLU A 709 11.94 36.65 21.43
C GLU A 709 11.21 35.31 21.56
N ASP A 710 9.91 35.35 21.77
CA ASP A 710 9.08 34.16 21.96
C ASP A 710 8.73 33.46 20.64
N TRP A 711 9.03 34.07 19.48
CA TRP A 711 8.76 33.51 18.15
C TRP A 711 10.00 32.94 17.45
N GLU A 712 11.15 32.95 18.12
CA GLU A 712 12.41 32.44 17.58
C GLU A 712 13.10 31.53 18.61
N LEU A 713 13.64 30.40 18.14
CA LEU A 713 14.31 29.47 19.05
C LEU A 713 15.55 30.15 19.67
N PRO A 714 15.85 29.90 20.96
CA PRO A 714 16.99 30.50 21.66
C PRO A 714 18.34 30.35 20.96
N ILE A 715 18.43 29.38 20.06
CA ILE A 715 19.65 28.85 19.48
C ILE A 715 20.13 29.72 18.32
N TYR A 716 19.18 30.41 17.70
CA TYR A 716 19.40 31.39 16.63
C TYR A 716 19.70 32.78 17.19
N ARG A 717 19.58 32.98 18.51
CA ARG A 717 19.90 34.24 19.18
C ARG A 717 21.31 34.28 19.74
N GLU A 718 22.02 35.35 19.41
CA GLU A 718 23.25 35.72 20.12
C GLU A 718 22.88 36.28 21.50
N LYS A 719 23.57 35.83 22.56
CA LYS A 719 23.32 36.31 23.92
C LYS A 719 24.57 36.38 24.79
N GLU A 720 24.70 37.50 25.50
CA GLU A 720 25.66 37.67 26.60
C GLU A 720 25.12 37.11 27.92
N GLY A 721 25.95 36.38 28.69
CA GLY A 721 25.59 35.82 30.00
C GLY A 721 25.42 34.29 30.03
N ASN A 722 24.69 33.77 31.02
CA ASN A 722 24.52 32.32 31.18
C ASN A 722 23.44 31.78 30.22
N ARG A 723 23.90 31.19 29.10
CA ARG A 723 23.05 30.61 28.06
C ARG A 723 22.05 29.57 28.58
N GLN A 724 22.47 28.68 29.49
CA GLN A 724 21.58 27.63 30.02
C GLN A 724 20.40 28.21 30.83
N VAL A 725 20.62 29.29 31.57
CA VAL A 725 19.56 29.96 32.34
C VAL A 725 18.56 30.64 31.41
N PHE A 726 19.06 31.27 30.34
CA PHE A 726 18.21 31.87 29.33
C PHE A 726 17.35 30.84 28.61
N GLU A 727 17.97 29.78 28.08
CA GLU A 727 17.28 28.69 27.38
C GLU A 727 16.19 28.08 28.27
N ARG A 728 16.50 27.77 29.53
CA ARG A 728 15.52 27.24 30.48
C ARG A 728 14.34 28.20 30.73
N ASN A 729 14.58 29.50 30.88
CA ASN A 729 13.52 30.50 31.05
C ASN A 729 12.68 30.70 29.77
N TRP A 730 13.28 30.53 28.60
CA TRP A 730 12.56 30.59 27.34
C TRP A 730 11.66 29.36 27.19
N TYR A 731 12.19 28.15 27.43
CA TYR A 731 11.38 26.92 27.35
C TYR A 731 10.21 26.95 28.34
N GLU A 732 10.44 27.41 29.58
CA GLU A 732 9.36 27.55 30.58
C GLU A 732 8.22 28.49 30.17
N ARG A 733 8.44 29.41 29.23
CA ARG A 733 7.42 30.34 28.74
C ARG A 733 6.77 29.85 27.44
N ASN A 734 7.52 29.18 26.58
CA ASN A 734 7.16 28.94 25.19
C ASN A 734 6.88 27.46 24.86
N VAL A 735 7.16 26.54 25.78
CA VAL A 735 6.81 25.12 25.62
C VAL A 735 5.43 24.85 26.22
N VAL A 736 4.54 24.27 25.42
CA VAL A 736 3.21 23.84 25.85
C VAL A 736 3.23 22.36 26.15
N ARG A 737 2.91 21.98 27.38
CA ARG A 737 2.70 20.58 27.77
C ARG A 737 1.29 20.14 27.42
N LEU A 738 1.17 18.97 26.82
CA LEU A 738 -0.13 18.47 26.43
C LEU A 738 -0.66 17.47 27.46
N PRO A 739 -1.90 17.68 27.96
CA PRO A 739 -2.55 16.71 28.85
C PRO A 739 -3.00 15.48 28.04
N GLU A 740 -3.56 14.48 28.73
CA GLU A 740 -4.31 13.41 28.07
C GLU A 740 -5.47 13.97 27.23
N LEU A 741 -5.97 13.18 26.28
CA LEU A 741 -7.17 13.55 25.52
C LEU A 741 -8.43 13.19 26.31
N ASP A 742 -9.45 14.04 26.21
CA ASP A 742 -10.77 13.74 26.78
C ASP A 742 -11.42 12.55 26.05
N ASN A 743 -12.22 11.77 26.78
CA ASN A 743 -12.92 10.60 26.21
C ASN A 743 -13.97 10.95 25.14
N ASP A 744 -14.44 12.21 25.08
CA ASP A 744 -15.51 12.67 24.20
C ASP A 744 -14.99 13.27 22.87
N VAL A 745 -13.68 13.23 22.64
CA VAL A 745 -13.05 13.83 21.46
C VAL A 745 -13.61 13.26 20.15
N TRP A 746 -13.93 11.96 20.13
CA TRP A 746 -14.62 11.31 19.02
C TRP A 746 -15.94 11.97 18.66
N ASP A 747 -16.72 12.37 19.66
CA ASP A 747 -18.01 13.01 19.44
C ASP A 747 -17.84 14.42 18.84
N LYS A 748 -16.75 15.11 19.21
CA LYS A 748 -16.42 16.45 18.69
C LYS A 748 -16.04 16.43 17.21
N ILE A 749 -15.45 15.34 16.72
CA ILE A 749 -15.03 15.24 15.31
C ILE A 749 -16.05 14.54 14.41
N ARG A 750 -16.99 13.78 14.97
CA ARG A 750 -18.00 13.01 14.22
C ARG A 750 -18.80 13.86 13.23
N ASP A 751 -19.10 15.10 13.60
CA ASP A 751 -19.87 16.03 12.75
C ASP A 751 -19.00 16.71 11.66
N ILE A 752 -17.67 16.58 11.77
CA ILE A 752 -16.69 17.11 10.83
C ILE A 752 -16.45 16.13 9.68
N VAL A 753 -16.22 14.85 10.04
CA VAL A 753 -15.73 13.79 9.14
C VAL A 753 -16.74 13.27 8.12
#